data_AF-A0A3A8RJ70-F1
#
_entry.id   AF-A0A3A8RJ70-F1
#
_cell.length_a   1.000
_cell.length_b   1.000
_cell.length_c   1.000
_cell.angle_alpha   90.00
_cell.angle_beta   90.00
_cell.angle_gamma   90.00
#
_symmetry.space_group_name_H-M   'P 1'
#
loop_
_entity.id
_entity.type
_entity.pdbx_description
1 polymer ?
#
loop_
_entity_poly.entity_id
_entity_poly.type
_entity_poly.pdbx_seq_one_letter_code
_entity_poly.pdbx_strand_id
1 'polypeptide(L)'
;MEDVSQAPRPPATWRSLLFIPQFAFVNAARLAADCFIVDLQDAVPLAAKAAARAGLVEALKAGTFAGRPVVVRINEAARPELLDADLEACIGLPGLTALMPTMTTCPEDLDALHERIRVLEEARGLPRGHTRFLPLIETPAALLEVGRLAVAGGGRLLGLMLGHGDLFRLAGALPHAELTLAHPRSLVVMAARAAGIEPFDTPYTNVADRIGLEQHSADGHVHGFTGKCCLHPDQLDTVNRCMTPTASELAWARKVTQAQGQGALATLTRKVPGLTASGVGGAAETEGMAVVDGVLVGPPHLKAAHRMLALCPPAVLATEAEPRVRGRRVSHALHRPPSPDDVLPNPYEMTATAGMRDLWVQCFYSHDRVVTSAPFAARLGLSGPDAPPLPFMMGLYLACSMSSTHGAIYHLGFRDARQLAPLRVGDTFRQEIQVRSVRNTGDGKRAVVTTHRRMLRVGDDVPVFTLDKLELYRRQPESFGPSPSAAKQGAEEQEMATAFRDALTRRLEDVPPRAAPATSFEEGELLLHGFARPLGVTANLALSTQLLVTHPIHLDHHRFDLGHGRGVVVSGGLVVSMTLAAAARDLHEVLWEELLAADNLRPVAPTQTVGALSYVFSRRPVEGQAHLEELVVRTLGVTDLTPSEELADTVLPRALFHIEGDRPSAYDAFCREHGLQALEGRVVCVATRRLLRLKG
;
A
#
# COMPACT_ATOMS: atom_id res chain seq x y z
N MET A 1 32.41 -0.04 39.39
CA MET A 1 31.61 -0.47 38.22
C MET A 1 31.67 -1.98 38.24
N GLU A 2 30.84 -2.57 39.10
CA GLU A 2 30.83 -4.02 39.32
C GLU A 2 30.31 -4.73 38.08
N ASP A 3 30.91 -5.89 37.82
CA ASP A 3 30.70 -6.78 36.69
C ASP A 3 29.22 -7.13 36.50
N VAL A 4 28.61 -6.59 35.44
CA VAL A 4 27.18 -6.76 35.08
C VAL A 4 26.93 -8.09 34.35
N SER A 5 27.91 -9.00 34.28
CA SER A 5 27.81 -10.25 33.51
C SER A 5 26.89 -11.35 34.08
N GLN A 6 26.21 -11.11 35.21
CA GLN A 6 25.20 -12.02 35.77
C GLN A 6 23.77 -11.46 35.85
N ALA A 7 23.47 -10.34 35.18
CA ALA A 7 22.08 -9.89 35.06
C ALA A 7 21.28 -10.84 34.15
N PRO A 8 20.02 -11.21 34.49
CA PRO A 8 19.17 -11.99 33.60
C PRO A 8 19.05 -11.28 32.25
N ARG A 9 19.14 -12.05 31.16
CA ARG A 9 19.07 -11.58 29.78
C ARG A 9 17.92 -10.57 29.65
N PRO A 10 18.14 -9.38 29.05
CA PRO A 10 17.09 -8.38 28.96
C PRO A 10 15.83 -8.99 28.30
N PRO A 11 14.63 -8.77 28.87
CA PRO A 11 13.37 -9.33 28.35
C PRO A 11 13.04 -8.90 26.92
N ALA A 12 13.80 -7.94 26.38
CA ALA A 12 13.74 -7.48 24.99
C ALA A 12 13.81 -8.62 23.96
N THR A 13 14.38 -9.79 24.29
CA THR A 13 14.46 -10.94 23.36
C THR A 13 13.39 -12.00 23.58
N TRP A 14 12.41 -11.79 24.47
CA TRP A 14 11.38 -12.79 24.78
C TRP A 14 10.22 -12.67 23.79
N ARG A 15 10.30 -13.36 22.66
CA ARG A 15 9.25 -13.33 21.63
C ARG A 15 8.03 -14.17 22.04
N SER A 16 8.28 -15.27 22.76
CA SER A 16 7.25 -16.18 23.26
C SER A 16 7.40 -16.45 24.76
N LEU A 17 6.28 -16.41 25.48
CA LEU A 17 6.17 -16.75 26.89
C LEU A 17 5.17 -17.91 27.03
N LEU A 18 5.64 -19.14 27.25
CA LEU A 18 4.78 -20.32 27.27
C LEU A 18 4.33 -20.66 28.68
N PHE A 19 3.02 -20.66 28.92
CA PHE A 19 2.46 -21.35 30.07
C PHE A 19 2.71 -22.85 29.94
N ILE A 20 3.42 -23.42 30.92
CA ILE A 20 3.80 -24.83 30.91
C ILE A 20 3.31 -25.52 32.18
N PRO A 21 2.48 -26.57 32.07
CA PRO A 21 2.04 -27.34 33.23
C PRO A 21 3.18 -28.23 33.74
N GLN A 22 3.15 -28.57 35.04
CA GLN A 22 4.26 -29.26 35.69
C GLN A 22 4.61 -30.61 35.09
N PHE A 23 3.61 -31.39 34.67
CA PHE A 23 3.83 -32.69 34.03
C PHE A 23 4.62 -32.58 32.72
N ALA A 24 4.69 -31.40 32.10
CA ALA A 24 5.39 -31.16 30.85
C ALA A 24 6.81 -30.57 31.04
N PHE A 25 7.26 -30.29 32.27
CA PHE A 25 8.57 -29.68 32.52
C PHE A 25 9.72 -30.46 31.89
N VAL A 26 9.66 -31.78 31.88
CA VAL A 26 10.69 -32.66 31.26
C VAL A 26 10.91 -32.39 29.76
N ASN A 27 9.95 -31.75 29.09
CA ASN A 27 10.03 -31.38 27.68
C ASN A 27 10.52 -29.94 27.47
N ALA A 28 10.59 -29.12 28.52
CA ALA A 28 10.88 -27.69 28.43
C ALA A 28 12.17 -27.41 27.65
N ALA A 29 13.23 -28.18 27.89
CA ALA A 29 14.50 -28.03 27.20
C ALA A 29 14.41 -28.15 25.66
N ARG A 30 13.39 -28.84 25.14
CA ARG A 30 13.19 -29.09 23.70
C ARG A 30 12.26 -28.07 23.03
N LEU A 31 11.55 -27.26 23.82
CA LEU A 31 10.58 -26.30 23.32
C LEU A 31 11.26 -24.98 22.93
N ALA A 32 10.86 -24.41 21.78
CA ALA A 32 11.36 -23.13 21.28
C ALA A 32 10.74 -21.91 21.98
N ALA A 33 10.46 -22.01 23.29
CA ALA A 33 9.97 -20.90 24.08
C ALA A 33 11.15 -20.05 24.58
N ASP A 34 11.05 -18.72 24.42
CA ASP A 34 12.08 -17.81 24.94
C ASP A 34 11.95 -17.62 26.46
N CYS A 35 10.75 -17.78 27.02
CA CYS A 35 10.45 -17.75 28.45
C CYS A 35 9.35 -18.76 28.80
N PHE A 36 9.42 -19.35 30.01
CA PHE A 36 8.35 -20.21 30.54
C PHE A 36 7.58 -19.50 31.65
N ILE A 37 6.26 -19.71 31.69
CA ILE A 37 5.40 -19.28 32.79
C ILE A 37 4.92 -20.54 33.50
N VAL A 38 5.24 -20.67 34.78
CA VAL A 38 4.76 -21.74 35.67
C VAL A 38 3.62 -21.18 36.50
N ASP A 39 2.48 -21.86 36.47
CA ASP A 39 1.30 -21.42 37.20
C ASP A 39 1.19 -22.08 38.58
N LEU A 40 0.96 -21.27 39.62
CA LEU A 40 0.57 -21.70 40.97
C LEU A 40 -0.85 -21.21 41.33
N GLN A 41 -1.50 -20.46 40.43
CA GLN A 41 -2.81 -19.85 40.62
C GLN A 41 -3.94 -20.69 40.02
N ASP A 42 -4.61 -20.22 38.97
CA ASP A 42 -5.92 -20.72 38.56
C ASP A 42 -5.89 -22.08 37.85
N ALA A 43 -4.78 -22.42 37.17
CA ALA A 43 -4.62 -23.73 36.55
C ALA A 43 -4.26 -24.83 37.57
N VAL A 44 -4.06 -24.48 38.85
CA VAL A 44 -3.70 -25.42 39.92
C VAL A 44 -4.84 -25.54 40.94
N PRO A 45 -5.51 -26.71 41.01
CA PRO A 45 -6.51 -26.98 42.03
C PRO A 45 -5.96 -26.78 43.44
N LEU A 46 -6.78 -26.31 44.38
CA LEU A 46 -6.37 -26.01 45.76
C LEU A 46 -5.58 -27.16 46.42
N ALA A 47 -6.07 -28.39 46.28
CA ALA A 47 -5.45 -29.59 46.84
C ALA A 47 -4.06 -29.90 46.22
N ALA A 48 -3.79 -29.42 45.01
CA ALA A 48 -2.53 -29.64 44.30
C ALA A 48 -1.52 -28.51 44.51
N LYS A 49 -1.89 -27.37 45.10
CA LYS A 49 -0.99 -26.19 45.23
C LYS A 49 0.29 -26.48 46.01
N ALA A 50 0.22 -27.28 47.08
CA ALA A 50 1.41 -27.67 47.85
C ALA A 50 2.37 -28.54 47.03
N ALA A 51 1.85 -29.55 46.34
CA ALA A 51 2.63 -30.40 45.44
C ALA A 51 3.20 -29.58 44.27
N ALA A 52 2.44 -28.60 43.77
CA ALA A 52 2.88 -27.72 42.71
C ALA A 52 4.10 -26.88 43.13
N ARG A 53 4.07 -26.27 44.32
CA ARG A 53 5.24 -25.54 44.85
C ARG A 53 6.46 -26.44 44.98
N ALA A 54 6.30 -27.65 45.52
CA ALA A 54 7.40 -28.62 45.63
C ALA A 54 7.98 -29.00 44.26
N GLY A 55 7.13 -29.30 43.27
CA GLY A 55 7.55 -29.64 41.92
C GLY A 55 8.31 -28.50 41.21
N LEU A 56 7.88 -27.26 41.41
CA LEU A 56 8.60 -26.07 40.92
C LEU A 56 10.01 -25.96 41.50
N VAL A 57 10.15 -26.12 42.82
CA VAL A 57 11.43 -26.04 43.53
C VAL A 57 12.42 -27.09 43.00
N GLU A 58 11.97 -28.34 42.87
CA GLU A 58 12.80 -29.42 42.34
C GLU A 58 13.20 -29.19 40.88
N ALA A 59 12.26 -28.75 40.03
CA ALA A 59 12.53 -28.53 38.61
C ALA A 59 13.55 -27.40 38.37
N LEU A 60 13.47 -26.32 39.15
CA LEU A 60 14.39 -25.19 39.04
C LEU A 60 15.79 -25.54 39.56
N LYS A 61 15.89 -26.23 40.71
CA LYS A 61 17.18 -26.73 41.22
C LYS A 61 17.86 -27.73 40.27
N ALA A 62 17.06 -28.54 39.56
CA ALA A 62 17.56 -29.48 38.57
C ALA A 62 17.96 -28.82 37.24
N GLY A 63 17.75 -27.51 37.05
CA GLY A 63 18.05 -26.83 35.80
C GLY A 63 17.17 -27.26 34.61
N THR A 64 15.96 -27.75 34.88
CA THR A 64 15.05 -28.38 33.89
C THR A 64 14.76 -27.49 32.66
N PHE A 65 14.78 -26.17 32.85
CA PHE A 65 14.51 -25.19 31.80
C PHE A 65 15.76 -24.80 30.98
N ALA A 66 16.90 -25.46 31.22
CA ALA A 66 18.15 -25.26 30.49
C ALA A 66 18.58 -23.79 30.39
N GLY A 67 18.48 -23.06 31.51
CA GLY A 67 18.86 -21.65 31.62
C GLY A 67 17.91 -20.64 30.96
N ARG A 68 16.76 -21.09 30.43
CA ARG A 68 15.72 -20.18 29.95
C ARG A 68 15.01 -19.49 31.12
N PRO A 69 14.61 -18.22 30.96
CA PRO A 69 13.82 -17.49 31.94
C PRO A 69 12.56 -18.24 32.39
N VAL A 70 12.29 -18.19 33.69
CA VAL A 70 11.10 -18.77 34.32
C VAL A 70 10.38 -17.71 35.14
N VAL A 71 9.14 -17.44 34.75
CA VAL A 71 8.20 -16.57 35.47
C VAL A 71 7.20 -17.44 36.22
N VAL A 72 6.93 -17.14 37.48
CA VAL A 72 5.96 -17.89 38.29
C VAL A 72 4.73 -17.04 38.54
N ARG A 73 3.57 -17.48 38.05
CA ARG A 73 2.27 -16.86 38.34
C ARG A 73 1.80 -17.27 39.72
N ILE A 74 1.80 -16.31 40.65
CA ILE A 74 1.52 -16.51 42.07
C ILE A 74 0.04 -16.26 42.38
N ASN A 75 -0.42 -16.74 43.55
CA ASN A 75 -1.77 -16.46 44.02
C ASN A 75 -1.94 -14.98 44.41
N GLU A 76 -3.16 -14.46 44.25
CA GLU A 76 -3.53 -13.07 44.48
C GLU A 76 -3.48 -12.65 45.97
N ALA A 77 -3.33 -11.34 46.22
CA ALA A 77 -3.28 -10.78 47.58
C ALA A 77 -4.54 -11.06 48.42
N ALA A 78 -5.70 -11.26 47.77
CA ALA A 78 -6.95 -11.66 48.43
C ALA A 78 -6.88 -13.08 49.03
N ARG A 79 -5.83 -13.86 48.74
CA ARG A 79 -5.55 -15.20 49.30
C ARG A 79 -4.22 -15.20 50.05
N PRO A 80 -4.11 -14.49 51.19
CA PRO A 80 -2.83 -14.23 51.86
C PRO A 80 -2.07 -15.51 52.20
N GLU A 81 -2.72 -16.55 52.74
CA GLU A 81 -2.06 -17.81 53.08
C GLU A 81 -1.43 -18.53 51.88
N LEU A 82 -2.10 -18.47 50.71
CA LEU A 82 -1.59 -19.09 49.49
C LEU A 82 -0.46 -18.26 48.88
N LEU A 83 -0.60 -16.93 48.89
CA LEU A 83 0.46 -16.01 48.47
C LEU A 83 1.71 -16.23 49.34
N ASP A 84 1.56 -16.36 50.65
CA ASP A 84 2.69 -16.55 51.58
C ASP A 84 3.43 -17.84 51.29
N ALA A 85 2.69 -18.92 51.06
CA ALA A 85 3.28 -20.19 50.68
C ALA A 85 4.01 -20.11 49.32
N ASP A 86 3.50 -19.34 48.37
CA ASP A 86 4.16 -19.12 47.08
C ASP A 86 5.44 -18.30 47.23
N LEU A 87 5.40 -17.21 48.00
CA LEU A 87 6.57 -16.37 48.29
C LEU A 87 7.66 -17.16 49.02
N GLU A 88 7.27 -17.96 50.02
CA GLU A 88 8.19 -18.79 50.79
C GLU A 88 8.93 -19.78 49.87
N ALA A 89 8.21 -20.42 48.95
CA ALA A 89 8.77 -21.37 47.99
C ALA A 89 9.64 -20.73 46.90
N CYS A 90 9.35 -19.49 46.48
CA CYS A 90 9.98 -18.87 45.31
C CYS A 90 11.17 -17.96 45.64
N ILE A 91 11.16 -17.21 46.74
CA ILE A 91 12.17 -16.17 46.98
C ILE A 91 13.56 -16.79 47.17
N GLY A 92 14.55 -16.36 46.38
CA GLY A 92 15.91 -16.93 46.44
C GLY A 92 16.06 -18.30 45.77
N LEU A 93 15.04 -18.82 45.09
CA LEU A 93 15.12 -20.06 44.34
C LEU A 93 16.01 -19.87 43.09
N PRO A 94 17.11 -20.63 42.93
CA PRO A 94 17.98 -20.52 41.76
C PRO A 94 17.23 -20.81 40.47
N GLY A 95 17.42 -19.99 39.44
CA GLY A 95 16.77 -20.12 38.14
C GLY A 95 15.39 -19.44 38.01
N LEU A 96 14.81 -18.96 39.11
CA LEU A 96 13.62 -18.10 39.05
C LEU A 96 14.01 -16.74 38.44
N THR A 97 13.26 -16.28 37.44
CA THR A 97 13.48 -14.96 36.82
C THR A 97 12.59 -13.88 37.40
N ALA A 98 11.29 -14.15 37.51
CA ALA A 98 10.34 -13.19 38.07
C ALA A 98 9.09 -13.86 38.65
N LEU A 99 8.41 -13.15 39.53
CA LEU A 99 7.04 -13.46 39.93
C LEU A 99 6.08 -12.69 39.02
N MET A 100 4.90 -13.25 38.77
CA MET A 100 3.80 -12.60 38.08
C MET A 100 2.67 -12.36 39.08
N PRO A 101 2.62 -11.18 39.72
CA PRO A 101 1.47 -10.73 40.47
C PRO A 101 0.22 -10.67 39.59
N THR A 102 -0.91 -11.09 40.13
CA THR A 102 -2.19 -11.18 39.43
C THR A 102 -3.27 -10.39 40.16
N MET A 103 -4.38 -10.13 39.49
CA MET A 103 -5.55 -9.44 40.05
C MET A 103 -5.24 -8.09 40.71
N THR A 104 -4.17 -7.44 40.25
CA THR A 104 -3.78 -6.10 40.68
C THR A 104 -4.85 -5.10 40.26
N THR A 105 -5.10 -4.09 41.08
CA THR A 105 -6.09 -3.03 40.82
C THR A 105 -5.50 -1.63 40.94
N CYS A 106 -4.45 -1.47 41.74
CA CYS A 106 -3.78 -0.18 41.98
C CYS A 106 -2.27 -0.34 42.16
N PRO A 107 -1.46 0.71 41.94
CA PRO A 107 -0.01 0.71 42.17
C PRO A 107 0.40 0.22 43.56
N GLU A 108 -0.40 0.57 44.57
CA GLU A 108 -0.16 0.26 45.97
C GLU A 108 -0.17 -1.25 46.24
N ASP A 109 -0.88 -2.05 45.43
CA ASP A 109 -0.85 -3.52 45.50
C ASP A 109 0.57 -4.06 45.22
N LEU A 110 1.26 -3.49 44.20
CA LEU A 110 2.62 -3.87 43.85
C LEU A 110 3.65 -3.34 44.85
N ASP A 111 3.42 -2.16 45.43
CA ASP A 111 4.29 -1.60 46.46
C ASP A 111 4.19 -2.36 47.78
N ALA A 112 2.98 -2.78 48.18
CA ALA A 112 2.79 -3.65 49.34
C ALA A 112 3.50 -4.99 49.15
N LEU A 113 3.38 -5.59 47.95
CA LEU A 113 4.11 -6.81 47.61
C LEU A 113 5.64 -6.59 47.59
N HIS A 114 6.10 -5.44 47.08
CA HIS A 114 7.52 -5.06 47.11
C HIS A 114 8.07 -5.07 48.54
N GLU A 115 7.41 -4.40 49.47
CA GLU A 115 7.86 -4.32 50.87
C GLU A 115 7.87 -5.69 51.54
N ARG A 116 6.84 -6.50 51.28
CA ARG A 116 6.77 -7.86 51.82
C ARG A 116 7.93 -8.73 51.35
N ILE A 117 8.24 -8.68 50.05
CA ILE A 117 9.35 -9.43 49.47
C ILE A 117 10.69 -8.85 49.94
N ARG A 118 10.81 -7.53 50.12
CA ARG A 118 12.01 -6.89 50.65
C ARG A 118 12.39 -7.45 52.03
N VAL A 119 11.41 -7.63 52.92
CA VAL A 119 11.62 -8.23 54.25
C VAL A 119 12.10 -9.68 54.14
N LEU A 120 11.52 -10.47 53.23
CA LEU A 120 11.92 -11.86 53.01
C LEU A 120 13.32 -11.97 52.37
N GLU A 121 13.66 -11.06 51.47
CA GLU A 121 15.02 -10.95 50.90
C GLU A 121 16.05 -10.63 51.98
N GLU A 122 15.76 -9.65 52.83
CA GLU A 122 16.61 -9.26 53.96
C GLU A 122 16.82 -10.42 54.93
N ALA A 123 15.73 -11.11 55.31
CA ALA A 123 15.78 -12.29 56.19
C ALA A 123 16.59 -13.45 55.59
N ARG A 124 16.68 -13.54 54.25
CA ARG A 124 17.42 -14.59 53.53
C ARG A 124 18.81 -14.14 53.05
N GLY A 125 19.24 -12.92 53.40
CA GLY A 125 20.52 -12.37 52.98
C GLY A 125 20.64 -12.14 51.46
N LEU A 126 19.51 -11.97 50.77
CA LEU A 126 19.47 -11.68 49.33
C LEU A 126 19.60 -10.18 49.08
N PRO A 127 20.21 -9.75 47.96
CA PRO A 127 20.31 -8.33 47.63
C PRO A 127 18.92 -7.73 47.41
N ARG A 128 18.73 -6.47 47.83
CA ARG A 128 17.48 -5.74 47.63
C ARG A 128 17.13 -5.71 46.13
N GLY A 129 15.92 -6.15 45.79
CA GLY A 129 15.49 -6.17 44.39
C GLY A 129 15.90 -7.43 43.63
N HIS A 130 16.40 -8.46 44.32
CA HIS A 130 16.75 -9.75 43.75
C HIS A 130 15.58 -10.36 42.96
N THR A 131 14.40 -10.40 43.59
CA THR A 131 13.17 -10.96 43.01
C THR A 131 12.49 -9.92 42.13
N ARG A 132 12.30 -10.25 40.86
CA ARG A 132 11.70 -9.36 39.85
C ARG A 132 10.21 -9.62 39.65
N PHE A 133 9.51 -8.68 39.02
CA PHE A 133 8.08 -8.79 38.71
C PHE A 133 7.80 -8.73 37.21
N LEU A 134 6.79 -9.47 36.78
CA LEU A 134 6.11 -9.34 35.51
C LEU A 134 4.60 -9.32 35.79
N PRO A 135 4.03 -8.21 36.29
CA PRO A 135 2.62 -8.16 36.67
C PRO A 135 1.69 -8.37 35.47
N LEU A 136 0.59 -9.07 35.76
CA LEU A 136 -0.48 -9.32 34.81
C LEU A 136 -1.54 -8.21 34.94
N ILE A 137 -1.67 -7.40 33.88
CA ILE A 137 -2.67 -6.34 33.76
C ILE A 137 -3.94 -6.98 33.20
N GLU A 138 -4.82 -7.38 34.11
CA GLU A 138 -6.01 -8.20 33.79
C GLU A 138 -7.30 -7.72 34.45
N THR A 139 -7.30 -6.53 35.06
CA THR A 139 -8.51 -5.92 35.61
C THR A 139 -8.76 -4.58 34.93
N PRO A 140 -10.04 -4.14 34.79
CA PRO A 140 -10.33 -2.80 34.27
C PRO A 140 -9.65 -1.69 35.08
N ALA A 141 -9.59 -1.83 36.41
CA ALA A 141 -8.92 -0.87 37.29
C ALA A 141 -7.41 -0.78 37.01
N ALA A 142 -6.72 -1.92 36.89
CA ALA A 142 -5.30 -1.93 36.53
C ALA A 142 -5.04 -1.35 35.15
N LEU A 143 -5.96 -1.55 34.19
CA LEU A 143 -5.80 -0.96 32.87
C LEU A 143 -5.91 0.57 32.90
N LEU A 144 -6.81 1.13 33.71
CA LEU A 144 -6.96 2.58 33.90
C LEU A 144 -5.74 3.18 34.63
N GLU A 145 -5.17 2.46 35.59
CA GLU A 145 -4.00 2.89 36.38
C GLU A 145 -2.65 2.44 35.79
N VAL A 146 -2.63 1.86 34.59
CA VAL A 146 -1.47 1.14 34.04
C VAL A 146 -0.19 1.97 33.97
N GLY A 147 -0.32 3.29 33.75
CA GLY A 147 0.82 4.22 33.75
C GLY A 147 1.51 4.34 35.12
N ARG A 148 0.73 4.36 36.21
CA ARG A 148 1.29 4.39 37.57
C ARG A 148 1.79 3.00 37.99
N LEU A 149 1.09 1.95 37.57
CA LEU A 149 1.52 0.57 37.80
C LEU A 149 2.88 0.25 37.15
N ALA A 150 3.14 0.80 35.97
CA ALA A 150 4.39 0.59 35.24
C ALA A 150 5.65 1.05 36.00
N VAL A 151 5.52 1.97 36.96
CA VAL A 151 6.62 2.50 37.77
C VAL A 151 6.56 2.08 39.24
N ALA A 152 5.57 1.26 39.63
CA ALA A 152 5.39 0.76 40.98
C ALA A 152 6.34 -0.41 41.30
N GLY A 153 6.20 -1.02 42.49
CA GLY A 153 6.92 -2.23 42.87
C GLY A 153 8.41 -2.01 43.15
N GLY A 154 8.82 -0.76 43.41
CA GLY A 154 10.18 -0.37 43.78
C GLY A 154 11.27 -0.81 42.79
N GLY A 155 11.01 -0.67 41.50
CA GLY A 155 11.99 -0.95 40.44
C GLY A 155 12.20 -2.45 40.13
N ARG A 156 11.27 -3.32 40.55
CA ARG A 156 11.34 -4.78 40.31
C ARG A 156 10.80 -5.21 38.94
N LEU A 157 10.02 -4.37 38.26
CA LEU A 157 9.30 -4.74 37.04
C LEU A 157 10.26 -4.95 35.86
N LEU A 158 10.18 -6.11 35.23
CA LEU A 158 10.83 -6.41 33.96
C LEU A 158 9.98 -5.99 32.75
N GLY A 159 8.66 -5.91 32.97
CA GLY A 159 7.69 -5.65 31.93
C GLY A 159 6.28 -5.65 32.47
N LEU A 160 5.30 -5.47 31.57
CA LEU A 160 3.88 -5.63 31.84
C LEU A 160 3.30 -6.66 30.88
N MET A 161 2.45 -7.55 31.38
CA MET A 161 1.76 -8.53 30.54
C MET A 161 0.26 -8.24 30.51
N LEU A 162 -0.35 -8.19 29.32
CA LEU A 162 -1.80 -8.02 29.19
C LEU A 162 -2.53 -9.35 29.38
N GLY A 163 -3.45 -9.44 30.34
CA GLY A 163 -4.31 -10.60 30.59
C GLY A 163 -5.75 -10.36 30.16
N HIS A 164 -6.15 -10.82 28.97
CA HIS A 164 -7.49 -10.53 28.44
C HIS A 164 -8.61 -11.36 29.10
N GLY A 165 -8.28 -12.54 29.66
CA GLY A 165 -9.28 -13.47 30.20
C GLY A 165 -10.14 -12.83 31.29
N ASP A 166 -9.52 -12.46 32.42
CA ASP A 166 -10.22 -11.78 33.50
C ASP A 166 -10.64 -10.35 33.14
N LEU A 167 -9.85 -9.64 32.33
CA LEU A 167 -10.18 -8.27 31.91
C LEU A 167 -11.54 -8.23 31.24
N PHE A 168 -11.79 -9.14 30.29
CA PHE A 168 -13.05 -9.18 29.55
C PHE A 168 -14.17 -9.84 30.33
N ARG A 169 -13.86 -10.81 31.20
CA ARG A 169 -14.85 -11.33 32.16
C ARG A 169 -15.39 -10.22 33.06
N LEU A 170 -14.52 -9.35 33.58
CA LEU A 170 -14.89 -8.24 34.47
C LEU A 170 -15.55 -7.07 33.71
N ALA A 171 -15.14 -6.82 32.47
CA ALA A 171 -15.72 -5.76 31.63
C ALA A 171 -17.01 -6.17 30.90
N GLY A 172 -17.36 -7.46 30.88
CA GLY A 172 -18.49 -7.98 30.08
C GLY A 172 -18.24 -7.93 28.56
N ALA A 173 -16.97 -7.99 28.14
CA ALA A 173 -16.57 -7.88 26.74
C ALA A 173 -16.41 -9.25 26.08
N LEU A 174 -16.54 -9.30 24.74
CA LEU A 174 -16.24 -10.50 23.97
C LEU A 174 -14.72 -10.64 23.76
N PRO A 175 -14.14 -11.82 24.02
CA PRO A 175 -12.73 -12.07 23.74
C PRO A 175 -12.46 -12.12 22.23
N HIS A 176 -11.24 -11.75 21.83
CA HIS A 176 -10.71 -11.86 20.45
C HIS A 176 -11.39 -11.00 19.38
N ALA A 177 -12.28 -10.07 19.73
CA ALA A 177 -12.71 -9.03 18.81
C ALA A 177 -11.64 -7.94 18.72
N GLU A 178 -11.27 -7.52 17.50
CA GLU A 178 -10.25 -6.47 17.28
C GLU A 178 -10.57 -5.20 18.10
N LEU A 179 -11.84 -4.79 18.09
CA LEU A 179 -12.34 -3.64 18.82
C LEU A 179 -12.13 -3.73 20.34
N THR A 180 -12.19 -4.93 20.94
CA THR A 180 -12.07 -5.08 22.40
C THR A 180 -10.61 -5.10 22.87
N LEU A 181 -9.66 -5.45 22.00
CA LEU A 181 -8.23 -5.52 22.33
C LEU A 181 -7.42 -4.28 21.94
N ALA A 182 -7.84 -3.51 20.93
CA ALA A 182 -7.07 -2.38 20.42
C ALA A 182 -6.72 -1.34 21.50
N HIS A 183 -7.70 -0.95 22.33
CA HIS A 183 -7.47 0.05 23.38
C HIS A 183 -6.61 -0.50 24.54
N PRO A 184 -6.88 -1.69 25.13
CA PRO A 184 -6.00 -2.27 26.14
C PRO A 184 -4.55 -2.45 25.68
N ARG A 185 -4.35 -2.94 24.45
CA ARG A 185 -3.02 -3.11 23.86
C ARG A 185 -2.25 -1.80 23.79
N SER A 186 -2.89 -0.75 23.27
CA SER A 186 -2.29 0.57 23.13
C SER A 186 -1.86 1.16 24.48
N LEU A 187 -2.72 1.05 25.51
CA LEU A 187 -2.40 1.56 26.85
C LEU A 187 -1.22 0.83 27.50
N VAL A 188 -1.21 -0.51 27.47
CA VAL A 188 -0.13 -1.31 28.06
C VAL A 188 1.21 -1.02 27.39
N VAL A 189 1.26 -0.93 26.05
CA VAL A 189 2.49 -0.60 25.33
C VAL A 189 2.99 0.79 25.69
N MET A 190 2.13 1.81 25.67
CA MET A 190 2.52 3.17 26.01
C MET A 190 3.06 3.27 27.45
N ALA A 191 2.39 2.65 28.41
CA ALA A 191 2.82 2.66 29.80
C ALA A 191 4.16 1.94 30.01
N ALA A 192 4.31 0.73 29.46
CA ALA A 192 5.55 -0.02 29.56
C ALA A 192 6.73 0.74 28.95
N ARG A 193 6.55 1.30 27.74
CA ARG A 193 7.61 2.08 27.06
C ARG A 193 7.94 3.37 27.78
N ALA A 194 6.95 4.06 28.35
CA ALA A 194 7.17 5.27 29.15
C ALA A 194 7.99 4.97 30.42
N ALA A 195 7.79 3.81 31.03
CA ALA A 195 8.55 3.35 32.19
C ALA A 195 9.90 2.67 31.83
N GLY A 196 10.21 2.51 30.54
CA GLY A 196 11.45 1.85 30.09
C GLY A 196 11.48 0.33 30.29
N ILE A 197 10.31 -0.31 30.40
CA ILE A 197 10.14 -1.76 30.57
C ILE A 197 9.45 -2.39 29.35
N GLU A 198 9.41 -3.73 29.28
CA GLU A 198 8.91 -4.44 28.09
C GLU A 198 7.40 -4.78 28.16
N PRO A 199 6.61 -4.52 27.11
CA PRO A 199 5.23 -4.97 27.02
C PRO A 199 5.12 -6.37 26.41
N PHE A 200 4.28 -7.23 27.00
CA PHE A 200 3.96 -8.58 26.54
C PHE A 200 2.46 -8.78 26.25
N ASP A 201 2.16 -9.31 25.07
CA ASP A 201 0.80 -9.47 24.58
C ASP A 201 0.12 -10.71 25.18
N THR A 202 -1.20 -10.67 25.16
CA THR A 202 -2.10 -11.63 25.77
C THR A 202 -2.13 -12.99 25.04
N PRO A 203 -2.50 -14.13 25.64
CA PRO A 203 -2.60 -15.39 24.90
C PRO A 203 -3.73 -15.39 23.88
N TYR A 204 -3.62 -16.25 22.86
CA TYR A 204 -4.73 -16.58 21.95
C TYR A 204 -5.30 -17.95 22.34
N THR A 205 -6.59 -18.02 22.68
CA THR A 205 -7.16 -19.21 23.34
C THR A 205 -7.60 -20.30 22.36
N ASN A 206 -7.86 -19.96 21.09
CA ASN A 206 -8.24 -20.95 20.09
C ASN A 206 -7.00 -21.63 19.49
N VAL A 207 -6.49 -22.65 20.17
CA VAL A 207 -5.24 -23.35 19.80
C VAL A 207 -5.30 -24.00 18.41
N ALA A 208 -6.49 -24.39 17.94
CA ALA A 208 -6.67 -25.02 16.63
C ALA A 208 -6.63 -24.02 15.47
N ASP A 209 -6.93 -22.74 15.72
CA ASP A 209 -6.99 -21.71 14.68
C ASP A 209 -5.63 -21.04 14.48
N ARG A 210 -4.86 -21.60 13.53
CA ARG A 210 -3.54 -21.09 13.17
C ARG A 210 -3.59 -19.76 12.43
N ILE A 211 -4.64 -19.52 11.63
CA ILE A 211 -4.80 -18.27 10.86
C ILE A 211 -5.14 -17.14 11.83
N GLY A 212 -6.10 -17.37 12.73
CA GLY A 212 -6.45 -16.43 13.79
C GLY A 212 -5.27 -16.12 14.71
N LEU A 213 -4.47 -17.13 15.08
CA LEU A 213 -3.23 -16.91 15.85
C LEU A 213 -2.24 -16.01 15.12
N GLU A 214 -2.03 -16.22 13.82
CA GLU A 214 -1.10 -15.44 13.01
C GLU A 214 -1.53 -13.97 12.91
N GLN A 215 -2.82 -13.72 12.61
CA GLN A 215 -3.41 -12.38 12.61
C GLN A 215 -3.30 -11.70 13.98
N HIS A 216 -3.75 -12.39 15.04
CA HIS A 216 -3.74 -11.86 16.40
C HIS A 216 -2.31 -11.58 16.90
N SER A 217 -1.31 -12.33 16.45
CA SER A 217 0.11 -12.11 16.78
C SER A 217 0.71 -10.96 15.98
N ALA A 218 0.37 -10.85 14.70
CA ALA A 218 0.76 -9.72 13.85
C ALA A 218 0.21 -8.39 14.40
N ASP A 219 -1.05 -8.37 14.85
CA ASP A 219 -1.63 -7.18 15.48
C ASP A 219 -0.86 -6.76 16.74
N GLY A 220 -0.47 -7.72 17.58
CA GLY A 220 0.36 -7.47 18.75
C GLY A 220 1.72 -6.85 18.36
N HIS A 221 2.36 -7.37 17.31
CA HIS A 221 3.60 -6.82 16.79
C HIS A 221 3.43 -5.37 16.30
N VAL A 222 2.37 -5.09 15.54
CA VAL A 222 2.03 -3.74 15.04
C VAL A 222 1.81 -2.76 16.18
N HIS A 223 1.18 -3.17 17.28
CA HIS A 223 1.01 -2.32 18.47
C HIS A 223 2.33 -2.03 19.21
N GLY A 224 3.40 -2.79 18.96
CA GLY A 224 4.73 -2.57 19.56
C GLY A 224 5.07 -3.50 20.74
N PHE A 225 4.32 -4.59 20.92
CA PHE A 225 4.65 -5.64 21.88
C PHE A 225 6.00 -6.32 21.55
N THR A 226 6.73 -6.70 22.59
CA THR A 226 8.03 -7.39 22.45
C THR A 226 7.88 -8.89 22.28
N GLY A 227 6.83 -9.45 22.87
CA GLY A 227 6.50 -10.85 22.73
C GLY A 227 5.06 -11.12 23.12
N LYS A 228 4.71 -12.39 23.07
CA LYS A 228 3.35 -12.85 23.30
C LYS A 228 3.28 -14.13 24.10
N CYS A 229 2.28 -14.18 24.97
CA CYS A 229 1.94 -15.35 25.72
C CYS A 229 1.42 -16.49 24.82
N CYS A 230 1.88 -17.70 25.10
CA CYS A 230 1.45 -18.95 24.47
C CYS A 230 0.84 -19.87 25.53
N LEU A 231 -0.24 -20.56 25.17
CA LEU A 231 -0.90 -21.58 26.01
C LEU A 231 -0.54 -23.00 25.58
N HIS A 232 -0.05 -23.17 24.35
CA HIS A 232 0.28 -24.49 23.79
C HIS A 232 1.59 -24.43 22.98
N PRO A 233 2.43 -25.48 23.01
CA PRO A 233 3.66 -25.56 22.21
C PRO A 233 3.49 -25.28 20.72
N ASP A 234 2.39 -25.74 20.11
CA ASP A 234 2.09 -25.52 18.68
C ASP A 234 1.97 -24.03 18.29
N GLN A 235 1.81 -23.13 19.26
CA GLN A 235 1.75 -21.69 19.00
C GLN A 235 3.14 -21.06 18.86
N LEU A 236 4.19 -21.71 19.38
CA LEU A 236 5.53 -21.13 19.51
C LEU A 236 6.11 -20.71 18.17
N ASP A 237 6.04 -21.56 17.14
CA ASP A 237 6.64 -21.28 15.84
C ASP A 237 5.99 -20.05 15.18
N THR A 238 4.65 -19.98 15.19
CA THR A 238 3.90 -18.85 14.66
C THR A 238 4.21 -17.58 15.44
N VAL A 239 4.14 -17.63 16.78
CA VAL A 239 4.38 -16.45 17.63
C VAL A 239 5.81 -15.94 17.50
N ASN A 240 6.81 -16.82 17.56
CA ASN A 240 8.21 -16.45 17.38
C ASN A 240 8.46 -15.80 16.02
N ARG A 241 7.85 -16.33 14.95
CA ARG A 241 7.96 -15.75 13.61
C ARG A 241 7.30 -14.37 13.54
N CYS A 242 6.07 -14.21 14.03
CA CYS A 242 5.35 -12.93 14.00
C CYS A 242 6.01 -11.84 14.87
N MET A 243 6.67 -12.24 15.96
CA MET A 243 7.39 -11.31 16.84
C MET A 243 8.85 -11.06 16.41
N THR A 244 9.31 -11.71 15.34
CA THR A 244 10.63 -11.45 14.75
C THR A 244 10.48 -10.46 13.58
N PRO A 245 11.30 -9.39 13.49
CA PRO A 245 11.25 -8.47 12.36
C PRO A 245 11.41 -9.16 11.01
N THR A 246 10.61 -8.75 10.04
CA THR A 246 10.60 -9.27 8.67
C THR A 246 11.84 -8.86 7.88
N ALA A 247 12.09 -9.54 6.75
CA ALA A 247 13.23 -9.23 5.88
C ALA A 247 13.18 -7.78 5.33
N SER A 248 12.00 -7.25 5.05
CA SER A 248 11.80 -5.86 4.59
C SER A 248 12.11 -4.86 5.69
N GLU A 249 11.66 -5.10 6.92
CA GLU A 249 11.97 -4.27 8.09
C GLU A 249 13.47 -4.27 8.41
N LEU A 250 14.11 -5.44 8.34
CA LEU A 250 15.56 -5.55 8.51
C LEU A 250 16.32 -4.85 7.38
N ALA A 251 15.85 -4.93 6.13
CA ALA A 251 16.45 -4.21 5.01
C ALA A 251 16.31 -2.68 5.19
N TRP A 252 15.14 -2.21 5.62
CA TRP A 252 14.91 -0.80 5.95
C TRP A 252 15.83 -0.36 7.10
N ALA A 253 15.89 -1.12 8.20
CA ALA A 253 16.72 -0.82 9.36
C ALA A 253 18.20 -0.70 8.95
N ARG A 254 18.71 -1.60 8.09
CA ARG A 254 20.08 -1.52 7.54
C ARG A 254 20.29 -0.28 6.67
N LYS A 255 19.31 0.10 5.83
CA LYS A 255 19.41 1.33 5.02
C LYS A 255 19.47 2.58 5.92
N VAL A 256 18.64 2.62 6.96
CA VAL A 256 18.58 3.74 7.90
C VAL A 256 19.88 3.89 8.67
N THR A 257 20.44 2.81 9.20
CA THR A 257 21.74 2.85 9.89
C THR A 257 22.89 3.24 8.96
N GLN A 258 22.88 2.77 7.72
CA GLN A 258 23.85 3.20 6.70
C GLN A 258 23.71 4.68 6.33
N ALA A 259 22.50 5.24 6.38
CA ALA A 259 22.22 6.62 6.04
C ALA A 259 22.61 7.63 7.14
N GLN A 260 22.91 7.16 8.37
CA GLN A 260 23.27 8.00 9.52
C GLN A 260 24.37 9.02 9.20
N GLY A 261 25.37 8.63 8.40
CA GLY A 261 26.51 9.48 8.04
C GLY A 261 26.32 10.40 6.82
N GLN A 262 25.12 10.46 6.22
CA GLN A 262 24.93 11.13 4.92
C GLN A 262 24.46 12.60 5.00
N GLY A 263 23.91 13.05 6.14
CA GLY A 263 23.55 14.45 6.42
C GLY A 263 22.40 15.05 5.59
N ALA A 264 21.43 15.69 6.26
CA ALA A 264 20.24 16.26 5.62
C ALA A 264 20.49 17.60 4.91
N LEU A 265 21.49 18.39 5.33
CA LEU A 265 21.68 19.75 4.82
C LEU A 265 22.04 19.77 3.33
N ALA A 266 22.85 18.82 2.86
CA ALA A 266 23.19 18.67 1.44
C ALA A 266 22.01 18.18 0.57
N THR A 267 21.00 17.56 1.20
CA THR A 267 19.87 16.92 0.52
C THR A 267 18.64 17.83 0.44
N LEU A 268 18.39 18.63 1.48
CA LEU A 268 17.24 19.56 1.57
C LEU A 268 17.49 20.90 0.86
N THR A 269 18.72 21.45 0.92
CA THR A 269 19.05 22.74 0.30
C THR A 269 19.04 22.71 -1.23
N ARG A 270 19.12 21.52 -1.85
CA ARG A 270 19.13 21.36 -3.32
C ARG A 270 17.79 21.67 -4.00
N LYS A 271 16.70 21.88 -3.25
CA LYS A 271 15.33 22.10 -3.78
C LYS A 271 14.72 23.47 -3.46
N VAL A 272 15.42 24.35 -2.75
CA VAL A 272 14.92 25.71 -2.46
C VAL A 272 15.72 26.73 -3.26
N PRO A 273 15.15 27.40 -4.28
CA PRO A 273 15.82 28.47 -4.99
C PRO A 273 16.21 29.59 -4.01
N GLY A 274 17.49 29.96 -3.96
CA GLY A 274 18.01 31.05 -3.12
C GLY A 274 18.78 30.63 -1.86
N LEU A 275 18.66 29.38 -1.40
CA LEU A 275 19.56 28.84 -0.37
C LEU A 275 20.82 28.26 -1.04
N THR A 276 21.77 29.12 -1.38
CA THR A 276 23.14 28.64 -1.55
C THR A 276 23.69 28.35 -0.16
N ALA A 277 24.32 27.20 0.04
CA ALA A 277 25.14 26.93 1.23
C ALA A 277 26.41 27.81 1.16
N SER A 278 26.24 29.13 1.26
CA SER A 278 27.32 30.09 1.40
C SER A 278 27.41 30.46 2.87
N GLY A 279 28.37 29.86 3.58
CA GLY A 279 28.75 30.34 4.91
C GLY A 279 28.94 29.34 6.05
N VAL A 280 29.03 28.03 5.83
CA VAL A 280 29.45 27.09 6.89
C VAL A 280 30.79 26.47 6.52
N GLY A 281 31.86 27.22 6.79
CA GLY A 281 33.21 26.68 6.86
C GLY A 281 33.36 25.86 8.15
N GLY A 282 33.81 24.61 8.01
CA GLY A 282 34.08 23.69 9.12
C GLY A 282 32.98 22.64 9.30
N ALA A 283 33.33 21.38 9.03
CA ALA A 283 32.64 20.15 9.42
C ALA A 283 31.13 20.27 9.71
N ALA A 284 30.29 20.10 8.68
CA ALA A 284 28.87 19.85 8.88
C ALA A 284 28.51 18.45 8.38
N GLU A 285 29.16 17.44 8.96
CA GLU A 285 28.47 16.18 9.24
C GLU A 285 27.24 16.56 10.08
N THR A 286 26.10 16.84 9.45
CA THR A 286 24.86 16.98 10.20
C THR A 286 24.47 15.58 10.64
N GLU A 287 25.06 15.13 11.74
CA GLU A 287 24.66 13.91 12.42
C GLU A 287 23.17 14.01 12.72
N GLY A 288 22.40 13.08 12.18
CA GLY A 288 21.06 12.81 12.67
C GLY A 288 20.00 12.58 11.62
N MET A 289 20.03 13.29 10.49
CA MET A 289 18.92 13.27 9.52
C MET A 289 19.38 12.87 8.11
N ALA A 290 18.62 12.01 7.43
CA ALA A 290 18.88 11.57 6.05
C ALA A 290 17.56 11.33 5.29
N VAL A 291 17.60 11.09 3.99
CA VAL A 291 16.41 10.68 3.21
C VAL A 291 16.60 9.26 2.71
N VAL A 292 15.78 8.33 3.21
CA VAL A 292 15.79 6.91 2.79
C VAL A 292 14.47 6.62 2.08
N ASP A 293 14.55 6.13 0.85
CA ASP A 293 13.38 5.82 0.00
C ASP A 293 12.36 6.98 -0.12
N GLY A 294 12.85 8.23 -0.08
CA GLY A 294 12.01 9.44 -0.16
C GLY A 294 11.44 9.93 1.17
N VAL A 295 11.69 9.22 2.27
CA VAL A 295 11.24 9.58 3.63
C VAL A 295 12.39 10.17 4.40
N LEU A 296 12.13 11.28 5.10
CA LEU A 296 13.09 11.88 6.02
C LEU A 296 13.24 11.00 7.26
N VAL A 297 14.42 10.41 7.44
CA VAL A 297 14.80 9.59 8.59
C VAL A 297 15.67 10.41 9.54
N GLY A 298 15.59 10.11 10.83
CA GLY A 298 16.14 10.92 11.92
C GLY A 298 16.64 10.10 13.10
N PRO A 299 17.11 10.73 14.20
CA PRO A 299 17.55 10.00 15.40
C PRO A 299 16.50 9.01 15.96
N PRO A 300 15.19 9.30 15.98
CA PRO A 300 14.18 8.31 16.39
C PRO A 300 14.17 7.06 15.51
N HIS A 301 14.30 7.24 14.19
CA HIS A 301 14.33 6.14 13.22
C HIS A 301 15.58 5.27 13.38
N LEU A 302 16.73 5.89 13.68
CA LEU A 302 17.97 5.17 13.98
C LEU A 302 17.84 4.31 15.23
N LYS A 303 17.27 4.86 16.31
CA LYS A 303 17.00 4.10 17.53
C LYS A 303 16.06 2.92 17.28
N ALA A 304 15.00 3.14 16.51
CA ALA A 304 14.07 2.06 16.11
C ALA A 304 14.79 0.99 15.26
N ALA A 305 15.61 1.39 14.28
CA ALA A 305 16.38 0.48 13.44
C ALA A 305 17.37 -0.36 14.27
N HIS A 306 18.10 0.24 15.21
CA HIS A 306 18.99 -0.49 16.11
C HIS A 306 18.23 -1.49 16.99
N ARG A 307 17.07 -1.09 17.52
CA ARG A 307 16.20 -2.01 18.28
C ARG A 307 15.77 -3.20 17.42
N MET A 308 15.30 -2.98 16.20
CA MET A 308 14.90 -4.06 15.28
C MET A 308 16.07 -5.01 14.96
N LEU A 309 17.26 -4.45 14.69
CA LEU A 309 18.45 -5.26 14.41
C LEU A 309 18.89 -6.09 15.63
N ALA A 310 18.71 -5.58 16.85
CA ALA A 310 19.02 -6.30 18.09
C ALA A 310 18.04 -7.45 18.39
N LEU A 311 16.81 -7.40 17.88
CA LEU A 311 15.81 -8.48 18.01
C LEU A 311 16.11 -9.67 17.10
N CYS A 312 16.94 -9.49 16.07
CA CYS A 312 17.31 -10.58 15.19
C CYS A 312 18.26 -11.53 15.95
N PRO A 313 17.94 -12.82 16.10
CA PRO A 313 18.92 -13.77 16.61
C PRO A 313 20.18 -13.70 15.74
N PRO A 314 21.38 -13.84 16.33
CA PRO A 314 22.61 -13.90 15.55
C PRO A 314 22.42 -14.98 14.49
N ALA A 315 22.70 -14.62 13.23
CA ALA A 315 22.61 -15.58 12.15
C ALA A 315 23.41 -16.80 12.56
N VAL A 316 22.76 -17.97 12.63
CA VAL A 316 23.50 -19.23 12.71
C VAL A 316 24.36 -19.22 11.46
N LEU A 317 25.65 -18.97 11.63
CA LEU A 317 26.62 -19.11 10.56
C LEU A 317 26.51 -20.57 10.15
N ALA A 318 25.76 -20.82 9.07
CA ALA A 318 25.65 -22.14 8.49
C ALA A 318 27.08 -22.65 8.32
N THR A 319 27.41 -23.71 9.07
CA THR A 319 28.69 -24.40 9.00
C THR A 319 28.99 -24.70 7.54
N GLU A 320 30.25 -24.47 7.12
CA GLU A 320 30.69 -24.68 5.75
C GLU A 320 30.37 -26.12 5.28
N ALA A 321 29.37 -26.28 4.41
CA ALA A 321 29.14 -27.49 3.60
C ALA A 321 27.98 -27.36 2.58
N GLU A 322 26.97 -26.51 2.81
CA GLU A 322 25.84 -26.45 1.87
C GLU A 322 26.11 -25.51 0.67
N PRO A 323 25.88 -25.97 -0.58
CA PRO A 323 26.04 -25.14 -1.76
C PRO A 323 25.04 -23.98 -1.74
N ARG A 324 25.57 -22.75 -1.72
CA ARG A 324 24.76 -21.51 -1.71
C ARG A 324 24.41 -21.09 -3.13
N VAL A 325 23.12 -20.82 -3.37
CA VAL A 325 22.64 -20.26 -4.63
C VAL A 325 22.23 -18.80 -4.40
N ARG A 326 22.78 -17.88 -5.19
CA ARG A 326 22.34 -16.48 -5.21
C ARG A 326 21.26 -16.31 -6.27
N GLY A 327 20.08 -15.83 -5.87
CA GLY A 327 19.02 -15.48 -6.81
C GLY A 327 19.49 -14.40 -7.80
N ARG A 328 19.19 -14.59 -9.09
CA ARG A 328 19.38 -13.57 -10.14
C ARG A 328 18.11 -12.74 -10.26
N ARG A 329 18.24 -11.41 -10.27
CA ARG A 329 17.13 -10.52 -10.60
C ARG A 329 16.80 -10.64 -12.10
N VAL A 330 15.57 -10.99 -12.42
CA VAL A 330 15.05 -10.90 -13.80
C VAL A 330 14.69 -9.44 -14.08
N SER A 331 15.15 -8.89 -15.20
CA SER A 331 14.87 -7.53 -15.63
C SER A 331 14.42 -7.55 -17.09
N HIS A 332 13.37 -6.80 -17.37
CA HIS A 332 12.85 -6.59 -18.72
C HIS A 332 13.15 -5.18 -19.24
N ALA A 333 14.13 -4.50 -18.64
CA ALA A 333 14.65 -3.25 -19.19
C ALA A 333 15.52 -3.55 -20.42
N LEU A 334 15.62 -2.61 -21.35
CA LEU A 334 16.52 -2.73 -22.49
C LEU A 334 17.97 -2.85 -22.01
N HIS A 335 18.73 -3.75 -22.63
CA HIS A 335 20.15 -3.96 -22.32
C HIS A 335 21.05 -2.83 -22.82
N ARG A 336 20.54 -2.00 -23.74
CA ARG A 336 21.22 -0.83 -24.31
C ARG A 336 20.29 0.39 -24.34
N PRO A 337 20.82 1.61 -24.42
CA PRO A 337 20.02 2.80 -24.69
C PRO A 337 19.27 2.67 -26.03
N PRO A 338 18.05 3.24 -26.13
CA PRO A 338 17.30 3.25 -27.37
C PRO A 338 17.90 4.26 -28.37
N SER A 339 17.78 3.95 -29.66
CA SER A 339 18.13 4.77 -30.81
C SER A 339 16.86 5.20 -31.56
N PRO A 340 16.93 6.22 -32.44
CA PRO A 340 15.79 6.61 -33.27
C PRO A 340 15.22 5.42 -34.05
N ASP A 341 13.89 5.30 -34.08
CA ASP A 341 13.14 4.26 -34.78
C ASP A 341 13.39 2.81 -34.32
N ASP A 342 14.08 2.62 -33.19
CA ASP A 342 14.26 1.29 -32.58
C ASP A 342 12.90 0.61 -32.37
N VAL A 343 12.77 -0.62 -32.88
CA VAL A 343 11.60 -1.47 -32.63
C VAL A 343 11.87 -2.30 -31.38
N LEU A 344 11.03 -2.13 -30.36
CA LEU A 344 11.15 -2.85 -29.10
C LEU A 344 10.44 -4.21 -29.22
N PRO A 345 11.11 -5.32 -28.86
CA PRO A 345 10.53 -6.64 -28.99
C PRO A 345 9.37 -6.82 -28.01
N ASN A 346 8.25 -7.32 -28.50
CA ASN A 346 7.08 -7.62 -27.69
C ASN A 346 6.54 -9.01 -28.03
N PRO A 347 6.78 -10.02 -27.17
CA PRO A 347 6.41 -11.40 -27.47
C PRO A 347 4.95 -11.72 -27.13
N TYR A 348 4.17 -10.74 -26.65
CA TYR A 348 2.83 -10.98 -26.15
C TYR A 348 1.78 -10.79 -27.25
N GLU A 349 0.90 -11.77 -27.34
CA GLU A 349 -0.38 -11.68 -28.03
C GLU A 349 -1.50 -11.76 -27.00
N MET A 350 -2.63 -11.11 -27.26
CA MET A 350 -3.77 -11.14 -26.36
C MET A 350 -5.10 -11.18 -27.13
N THR A 351 -5.91 -12.19 -26.82
CA THR A 351 -7.28 -12.29 -27.30
C THR A 351 -8.21 -11.45 -26.44
N ALA A 352 -8.93 -10.51 -27.05
CA ALA A 352 -9.91 -9.70 -26.35
C ALA A 352 -11.20 -10.51 -26.13
N THR A 353 -11.47 -10.90 -24.88
CA THR A 353 -12.63 -11.73 -24.54
C THR A 353 -13.87 -10.89 -24.20
N ALA A 354 -15.05 -11.53 -24.23
CA ALA A 354 -16.30 -10.90 -23.80
C ALA A 354 -16.22 -10.43 -22.33
N GLY A 355 -15.64 -11.24 -21.44
CA GLY A 355 -15.50 -10.89 -20.03
C GLY A 355 -14.64 -9.65 -19.78
N MET A 356 -13.56 -9.46 -20.56
CA MET A 356 -12.74 -8.23 -20.48
C MET A 356 -13.54 -7.00 -20.90
N ARG A 357 -14.34 -7.14 -21.96
CA ARG A 357 -15.22 -6.06 -22.44
C ARG A 357 -16.29 -5.73 -21.41
N ASP A 358 -16.93 -6.73 -20.82
CA ASP A 358 -18.01 -6.53 -19.85
C ASP A 358 -17.48 -5.86 -18.58
N LEU A 359 -16.33 -6.30 -18.06
CA LEU A 359 -15.66 -5.62 -16.96
C LEU A 359 -15.32 -4.16 -17.31
N TRP A 360 -14.83 -3.92 -18.54
CA TRP A 360 -14.53 -2.57 -19.00
C TRP A 360 -15.77 -1.67 -18.98
N VAL A 361 -16.89 -2.11 -19.57
CA VAL A 361 -18.13 -1.33 -19.63
C VAL A 361 -18.75 -1.10 -18.25
N GLN A 362 -18.58 -2.03 -17.31
CA GLN A 362 -19.00 -1.85 -15.91
C GLN A 362 -18.15 -0.79 -15.17
N CYS A 363 -16.86 -0.69 -15.50
CA CYS A 363 -15.95 0.30 -14.91
C CYS A 363 -16.10 1.67 -15.58
N PHE A 364 -16.30 1.69 -16.89
CA PHE A 364 -16.38 2.87 -17.74
C PHE A 364 -17.67 2.79 -18.57
N TYR A 365 -18.77 3.25 -18.00
CA TYR A 365 -20.05 3.24 -18.71
C TYR A 365 -19.99 4.19 -19.92
N SER A 366 -20.73 3.84 -20.97
CA SER A 366 -20.93 4.65 -22.16
C SER A 366 -22.43 4.73 -22.43
N HIS A 367 -22.88 5.85 -22.99
CA HIS A 367 -24.25 6.05 -23.45
C HIS A 367 -24.36 5.95 -24.98
N ASP A 368 -23.30 5.49 -25.64
CA ASP A 368 -23.22 5.42 -27.09
C ASP A 368 -23.82 4.10 -27.56
N ARG A 369 -24.73 4.15 -28.52
CA ARG A 369 -25.36 2.94 -29.07
C ARG A 369 -24.38 2.02 -29.77
N VAL A 370 -23.27 2.57 -30.29
CA VAL A 370 -22.14 1.78 -30.80
C VAL A 370 -21.61 0.80 -29.75
N VAL A 371 -21.64 1.18 -28.47
CA VAL A 371 -21.17 0.34 -27.36
C VAL A 371 -22.31 -0.43 -26.70
N THR A 372 -23.49 0.18 -26.57
CA THR A 372 -24.60 -0.35 -25.77
C THR A 372 -25.64 -1.16 -26.56
N SER A 373 -25.60 -1.14 -27.90
CA SER A 373 -26.56 -1.85 -28.76
C SER A 373 -25.85 -2.68 -29.83
N ALA A 374 -25.79 -4.01 -29.63
CA ALA A 374 -25.21 -4.93 -30.61
C ALA A 374 -25.88 -4.85 -31.99
N PRO A 375 -27.24 -4.77 -32.12
CA PRO A 375 -27.87 -4.60 -33.43
C PRO A 375 -27.46 -3.31 -34.14
N PHE A 376 -27.31 -2.20 -33.41
CA PHE A 376 -26.89 -0.93 -33.99
C PHE A 376 -25.43 -1.00 -34.45
N ALA A 377 -24.53 -1.51 -33.61
CA ALA A 377 -23.13 -1.68 -33.96
C ALA A 377 -22.92 -2.64 -35.15
N ALA A 378 -23.72 -3.70 -35.25
CA ALA A 378 -23.70 -4.64 -36.36
C ALA A 378 -24.13 -4.00 -37.69
N ARG A 379 -25.12 -3.09 -37.68
CA ARG A 379 -25.49 -2.31 -38.89
C ARG A 379 -24.34 -1.42 -39.38
N LEU A 380 -23.56 -0.88 -38.45
CA LEU A 380 -22.34 -0.13 -38.78
C LEU A 380 -21.16 -1.04 -39.15
N GLY A 381 -21.35 -2.36 -39.12
CA GLY A 381 -20.34 -3.40 -39.38
C GLY A 381 -19.14 -3.37 -38.43
N LEU A 382 -19.35 -2.81 -37.23
CA LEU A 382 -18.35 -2.77 -36.16
C LEU A 382 -18.20 -4.14 -35.48
N SER A 383 -19.28 -4.92 -35.41
CA SER A 383 -19.27 -6.24 -34.80
C SER A 383 -20.26 -7.19 -35.49
N GLY A 384 -20.24 -8.47 -35.09
CA GLY A 384 -21.29 -9.43 -35.47
C GLY A 384 -22.60 -9.16 -34.71
N PRO A 385 -23.71 -9.82 -35.09
CA PRO A 385 -25.02 -9.61 -34.46
C PRO A 385 -25.05 -10.00 -32.97
N ASP A 386 -24.21 -10.96 -32.55
CA ASP A 386 -24.28 -11.58 -31.22
C ASP A 386 -23.34 -10.95 -30.17
N ALA A 387 -22.46 -10.03 -30.57
CA ALA A 387 -21.54 -9.36 -29.66
C ALA A 387 -21.30 -7.92 -30.08
N PRO A 388 -21.41 -6.93 -29.18
CA PRO A 388 -21.00 -5.55 -29.45
C PRO A 388 -19.47 -5.41 -29.57
N PRO A 389 -18.97 -4.33 -30.22
CA PRO A 389 -17.54 -4.10 -30.41
C PRO A 389 -16.83 -3.76 -29.09
N LEU A 390 -15.50 -3.81 -29.10
CA LEU A 390 -14.68 -3.25 -28.02
C LEU A 390 -14.74 -1.72 -28.09
N PRO A 391 -14.97 -1.01 -26.97
CA PRO A 391 -14.96 0.46 -26.95
C PRO A 391 -13.61 1.04 -27.36
N PHE A 392 -13.59 2.23 -27.98
CA PHE A 392 -12.38 2.94 -28.37
C PHE A 392 -11.38 3.06 -27.22
N MET A 393 -11.85 3.46 -26.02
CA MET A 393 -10.99 3.61 -24.84
C MET A 393 -10.40 2.28 -24.34
N MET A 394 -11.10 1.16 -24.56
CA MET A 394 -10.52 -0.16 -24.31
C MET A 394 -9.42 -0.45 -25.33
N GLY A 395 -9.63 -0.14 -26.61
CA GLY A 395 -8.62 -0.23 -27.67
C GLY A 395 -7.36 0.59 -27.37
N LEU A 396 -7.52 1.85 -26.94
CA LEU A 396 -6.42 2.69 -26.47
C LEU A 396 -5.65 2.02 -25.35
N TYR A 397 -6.37 1.46 -24.37
CA TYR A 397 -5.74 0.84 -23.23
C TYR A 397 -4.97 -0.42 -23.61
N LEU A 398 -5.59 -1.33 -24.39
CA LEU A 398 -4.95 -2.52 -24.95
C LEU A 398 -3.64 -2.17 -25.68
N ALA A 399 -3.68 -1.14 -26.52
CA ALA A 399 -2.51 -0.65 -27.26
C ALA A 399 -1.45 0.02 -26.36
N CYS A 400 -1.78 0.43 -25.13
CA CYS A 400 -0.83 1.06 -24.21
C CYS A 400 -0.20 0.08 -23.21
N SER A 401 -0.85 -1.05 -22.94
CA SER A 401 -0.53 -1.95 -21.84
C SER A 401 0.10 -3.29 -22.25
N MET A 402 -0.06 -3.76 -23.50
CA MET A 402 0.65 -4.96 -23.99
C MET A 402 2.15 -4.67 -24.24
N SER A 403 2.97 -4.51 -23.20
CA SER A 403 4.39 -4.14 -23.36
C SER A 403 5.32 -4.99 -22.50
N SER A 404 6.40 -5.49 -23.09
CA SER A 404 7.46 -6.24 -22.38
C SER A 404 8.44 -5.36 -21.61
N THR A 405 8.62 -4.11 -22.04
CA THR A 405 9.64 -3.21 -21.49
C THR A 405 9.18 -2.54 -20.21
N HIS A 406 9.96 -2.69 -19.14
CA HIS A 406 9.71 -2.09 -17.83
C HIS A 406 10.75 -1.00 -17.52
N GLY A 407 10.33 0.09 -16.89
CA GLY A 407 11.27 1.12 -16.39
C GLY A 407 10.75 2.56 -16.38
N ALA A 408 9.58 2.81 -16.95
CA ALA A 408 8.92 4.12 -16.87
C ALA A 408 8.62 4.45 -15.41
N ILE A 409 8.93 5.68 -14.99
CA ILE A 409 8.58 6.24 -13.69
C ILE A 409 7.09 6.59 -13.66
N TYR A 410 6.57 7.13 -14.78
CA TYR A 410 5.20 7.61 -14.88
C TYR A 410 4.74 7.69 -16.34
N HIS A 411 3.45 7.44 -16.61
CA HIS A 411 2.85 7.64 -17.94
C HIS A 411 2.35 9.08 -18.05
N LEU A 412 2.98 9.89 -18.92
CA LEU A 412 2.67 11.31 -19.04
C LEU A 412 1.43 11.56 -19.89
N GLY A 413 1.14 10.71 -20.86
CA GLY A 413 0.02 10.94 -21.75
C GLY A 413 0.08 10.18 -23.07
N PHE A 414 -0.88 10.53 -23.92
CA PHE A 414 -1.09 9.94 -25.24
C PHE A 414 -1.27 11.03 -26.29
N ARG A 415 -0.87 10.76 -27.53
CA ARG A 415 -1.12 11.60 -28.70
C ARG A 415 -1.61 10.74 -29.85
N ASP A 416 -2.40 11.35 -30.73
CA ASP A 416 -2.77 10.76 -32.02
C ASP A 416 -3.35 9.34 -31.89
N ALA A 417 -4.20 9.10 -30.88
CA ALA A 417 -4.80 7.78 -30.68
C ALA A 417 -5.94 7.59 -31.68
N ARG A 418 -5.77 6.64 -32.59
CA ARG A 418 -6.65 6.41 -33.75
C ARG A 418 -7.06 4.95 -33.84
N GLN A 419 -8.35 4.73 -34.02
CA GLN A 419 -8.88 3.44 -34.43
C GLN A 419 -8.90 3.38 -35.97
N LEU A 420 -8.25 2.37 -36.54
CA LEU A 420 -8.08 2.21 -37.99
C LEU A 420 -9.02 1.14 -38.58
N ALA A 421 -9.56 0.27 -37.73
CA ALA A 421 -10.49 -0.78 -38.13
C ALA A 421 -11.37 -1.21 -36.94
N PRO A 422 -12.45 -2.00 -37.15
CA PRO A 422 -13.28 -2.48 -36.05
C PRO A 422 -12.50 -3.32 -35.03
N LEU A 423 -12.74 -3.08 -33.75
CA LEU A 423 -12.19 -3.87 -32.64
C LEU A 423 -13.28 -4.83 -32.14
N ARG A 424 -13.05 -6.14 -32.25
CA ARG A 424 -14.08 -7.15 -31.96
C ARG A 424 -13.71 -8.04 -30.80
N VAL A 425 -14.72 -8.53 -30.10
CA VAL A 425 -14.56 -9.64 -29.17
C VAL A 425 -14.13 -10.88 -29.96
N GLY A 426 -13.12 -11.59 -29.47
CA GLY A 426 -12.50 -12.74 -30.12
C GLY A 426 -11.30 -12.39 -30.99
N ASP A 427 -11.09 -11.12 -31.34
CA ASP A 427 -9.87 -10.69 -32.02
C ASP A 427 -8.66 -10.96 -31.12
N THR A 428 -7.59 -11.49 -31.71
CA THR A 428 -6.29 -11.60 -31.05
C THR A 428 -5.40 -10.48 -31.57
N PHE A 429 -4.72 -9.78 -30.66
CA PHE A 429 -3.89 -8.64 -30.98
C PHE A 429 -2.44 -8.87 -30.59
N ARG A 430 -1.52 -8.40 -31.44
CA ARG A 430 -0.10 -8.20 -31.11
C ARG A 430 0.23 -6.73 -31.23
N GLN A 431 1.31 -6.30 -30.58
CA GLN A 431 1.70 -4.90 -30.58
C GLN A 431 3.14 -4.68 -31.05
N GLU A 432 3.30 -3.79 -32.02
CA GLU A 432 4.58 -3.22 -32.42
C GLU A 432 4.84 -1.93 -31.64
N ILE A 433 6.07 -1.79 -31.12
CA ILE A 433 6.48 -0.65 -30.30
C ILE A 433 7.71 -0.05 -30.94
N GLN A 434 7.64 1.22 -31.35
CA GLN A 434 8.76 1.92 -31.95
C GLN A 434 9.12 3.15 -31.12
N VAL A 435 10.41 3.37 -30.88
CA VAL A 435 10.88 4.59 -30.19
C VAL A 435 10.86 5.76 -31.17
N ARG A 436 10.02 6.77 -30.90
CA ARG A 436 9.90 7.97 -31.72
C ARG A 436 10.89 9.05 -31.31
N SER A 437 10.98 9.33 -30.01
CA SER A 437 11.86 10.40 -29.52
C SER A 437 12.28 10.19 -28.08
N VAL A 438 13.40 10.79 -27.72
CA VAL A 438 13.93 10.86 -26.36
C VAL A 438 14.34 12.30 -26.08
N ARG A 439 13.73 12.91 -25.05
CA ARG A 439 14.02 14.28 -24.63
C ARG A 439 14.40 14.33 -23.16
N ASN A 440 15.67 14.56 -22.86
CA ASN A 440 16.11 14.82 -21.49
C ASN A 440 15.48 16.11 -20.94
N THR A 441 15.06 16.09 -19.67
CA THR A 441 14.45 17.25 -19.00
C THR A 441 15.51 18.28 -18.62
N GLY A 442 15.11 19.56 -18.53
CA GLY A 442 16.05 20.66 -18.20
C GLY A 442 16.70 20.55 -16.81
N ASP A 443 16.12 19.78 -15.88
CA ASP A 443 16.71 19.50 -14.58
C ASP A 443 17.86 18.45 -14.62
N GLY A 444 18.09 17.85 -15.79
CA GLY A 444 19.14 16.86 -16.04
C GLY A 444 18.93 15.51 -15.35
N LYS A 445 17.76 15.22 -14.77
CA LYS A 445 17.53 13.97 -14.00
C LYS A 445 16.65 12.96 -14.70
N ARG A 446 15.80 13.41 -15.61
CA ARG A 446 14.75 12.61 -16.23
C ARG A 446 14.79 12.74 -17.75
N ALA A 447 14.03 11.90 -18.41
CA ALA A 447 13.81 11.97 -19.85
C ALA A 447 12.35 11.66 -20.15
N VAL A 448 11.79 12.32 -21.16
CA VAL A 448 10.52 11.93 -21.77
C VAL A 448 10.86 11.06 -22.97
N VAL A 449 10.37 9.82 -22.96
CA VAL A 449 10.50 8.88 -24.07
C VAL A 449 9.12 8.76 -24.72
N THR A 450 9.04 9.05 -26.01
CA THR A 450 7.83 8.84 -26.81
C THR A 450 7.97 7.55 -27.60
N THR A 451 7.01 6.66 -27.44
CA THR A 451 6.92 5.39 -28.19
C THR A 451 5.66 5.36 -29.01
N HIS A 452 5.78 5.04 -30.29
CA HIS A 452 4.65 4.80 -31.17
C HIS A 452 4.21 3.35 -31.06
N ARG A 453 2.91 3.13 -30.89
CA ARG A 453 2.30 1.83 -30.65
C ARG A 453 1.35 1.52 -31.80
N ARG A 454 1.56 0.37 -32.46
CA ARG A 454 0.61 -0.17 -33.45
C ARG A 454 0.07 -1.49 -32.93
N MET A 455 -1.24 -1.56 -32.78
CA MET A 455 -1.94 -2.78 -32.45
C MET A 455 -2.42 -3.43 -33.73
N LEU A 456 -1.96 -4.67 -33.98
CA LEU A 456 -2.26 -5.43 -35.19
C LEU A 456 -3.10 -6.64 -34.83
N ARG A 457 -4.10 -6.95 -35.64
CA ARG A 457 -4.88 -8.17 -35.48
C ARG A 457 -4.08 -9.37 -35.99
N VAL A 458 -3.97 -10.38 -35.15
CA VAL A 458 -3.30 -11.64 -35.47
C VAL A 458 -4.17 -12.42 -36.44
N GLY A 459 -3.58 -12.85 -37.55
CA GLY A 459 -4.23 -13.62 -38.61
C GLY A 459 -4.25 -12.90 -39.96
N ASP A 460 -4.47 -11.58 -39.97
CA ASP A 460 -4.49 -10.75 -41.18
C ASP A 460 -3.46 -9.61 -41.17
N ASP A 461 -2.77 -9.39 -40.04
CA ASP A 461 -1.79 -8.32 -39.82
C ASP A 461 -2.34 -6.91 -40.10
N VAL A 462 -3.67 -6.74 -40.03
CA VAL A 462 -4.31 -5.44 -40.22
C VAL A 462 -4.03 -4.57 -38.98
N PRO A 463 -3.48 -3.36 -39.12
CA PRO A 463 -3.36 -2.43 -38.01
C PRO A 463 -4.76 -1.92 -37.65
N VAL A 464 -5.17 -2.13 -36.40
CA VAL A 464 -6.52 -1.79 -35.92
C VAL A 464 -6.54 -0.56 -35.04
N PHE A 465 -5.42 -0.23 -34.40
CA PHE A 465 -5.32 0.92 -33.49
C PHE A 465 -3.88 1.42 -33.42
N THR A 466 -3.69 2.73 -33.35
CA THR A 466 -2.37 3.37 -33.21
C THR A 466 -2.39 4.48 -32.17
N LEU A 467 -1.27 4.74 -31.51
CA LEU A 467 -1.07 5.94 -30.68
C LEU A 467 0.41 6.22 -30.42
N ASP A 468 0.71 7.46 -30.04
CA ASP A 468 1.97 7.84 -29.43
C ASP A 468 1.82 7.89 -27.90
N LYS A 469 2.64 7.12 -27.18
CA LYS A 469 2.66 7.05 -25.72
C LYS A 469 3.88 7.79 -25.18
N LEU A 470 3.64 8.76 -24.28
CA LEU A 470 4.68 9.55 -23.63
C LEU A 470 4.92 9.03 -22.21
N GLU A 471 6.17 8.73 -21.90
CA GLU A 471 6.57 8.12 -20.63
C GLU A 471 7.77 8.85 -20.03
N LEU A 472 7.76 8.99 -18.71
CA LEU A 472 8.85 9.60 -17.95
C LEU A 472 9.84 8.53 -17.51
N TYR A 473 11.11 8.65 -17.88
CA TYR A 473 12.19 7.78 -17.47
C TYR A 473 13.26 8.54 -16.69
N ARG A 474 14.22 7.81 -16.12
CA ARG A 474 15.50 8.42 -15.71
C ARG A 474 16.22 8.99 -16.93
N ARG A 475 17.10 9.97 -16.70
CA ARG A 475 17.94 10.58 -17.75
C ARG A 475 18.50 9.50 -18.68
N GLN A 476 18.34 9.71 -19.98
CA GLN A 476 18.89 8.84 -21.02
C GLN A 476 20.25 9.38 -21.48
N PRO A 477 21.16 8.52 -21.98
CA PRO A 477 22.46 8.95 -22.47
C PRO A 477 22.36 9.97 -23.60
N GLU A 478 21.40 9.80 -24.49
CA GLU A 478 21.19 10.62 -25.69
C GLU A 478 19.81 11.28 -25.69
N SER A 479 19.63 12.27 -26.56
CA SER A 479 18.33 12.88 -26.86
C SER A 479 18.21 13.06 -28.37
N PHE A 480 17.05 12.74 -28.91
CA PHE A 480 16.76 12.80 -30.34
C PHE A 480 15.26 13.04 -30.57
N GLY A 481 14.95 13.70 -31.68
CA GLY A 481 13.58 13.94 -32.13
C GLY A 481 13.04 12.82 -33.03
N PRO A 482 11.77 12.93 -33.45
CA PRO A 482 11.17 12.00 -34.43
C PRO A 482 11.90 12.04 -35.76
N SER A 483 12.00 10.88 -36.42
CA SER A 483 12.59 10.77 -37.75
C SER A 483 11.63 11.24 -38.85
N PRO A 484 12.11 11.56 -40.07
CA PRO A 484 11.23 11.86 -41.20
C PRO A 484 10.28 10.71 -41.57
N SER A 485 10.71 9.46 -41.34
CA SER A 485 9.89 8.27 -41.56
C SER A 485 8.65 8.26 -40.66
N ALA A 486 8.79 8.74 -39.42
CA ALA A 486 7.68 8.84 -38.48
C ALA A 486 6.55 9.75 -38.97
N ALA A 487 6.89 10.88 -39.61
CA ALA A 487 5.89 11.79 -40.16
C ALA A 487 5.10 11.16 -41.32
N LYS A 488 5.80 10.43 -42.21
CA LYS A 488 5.16 9.71 -43.32
C LYS A 488 4.21 8.64 -42.81
N GLN A 489 4.66 7.84 -41.85
CA GLN A 489 3.83 6.80 -41.24
C GLN A 489 2.59 7.38 -40.56
N GLY A 490 2.73 8.49 -39.82
CA GLY A 490 1.58 9.15 -39.20
C GLY A 490 0.54 9.65 -40.21
N ALA A 491 0.97 10.11 -41.39
CA ALA A 491 0.06 10.50 -42.47
C ALA A 491 -0.70 9.30 -43.06
N GLU A 492 0.00 8.19 -43.32
CA GLU A 492 -0.62 6.95 -43.81
C GLU A 492 -1.67 6.42 -42.80
N GLU A 493 -1.35 6.43 -41.51
CA GLU A 493 -2.28 6.01 -40.45
C GLU A 493 -3.48 6.96 -40.30
N GLN A 494 -3.28 8.27 -40.51
CA GLN A 494 -4.36 9.25 -40.54
C GLN A 494 -5.30 9.01 -41.73
N GLU A 495 -4.77 8.69 -42.91
CA GLU A 495 -5.56 8.33 -44.09
C GLU A 495 -6.40 7.08 -43.83
N MET A 496 -5.82 6.05 -43.20
CA MET A 496 -6.54 4.85 -42.80
C MET A 496 -7.67 5.15 -41.80
N ALA A 497 -7.41 5.99 -40.79
CA ALA A 497 -8.41 6.40 -39.81
C ALA A 497 -9.58 7.15 -40.47
N THR A 498 -9.28 8.05 -41.41
CA THR A 498 -10.29 8.77 -42.21
C THR A 498 -11.09 7.81 -43.06
N ALA A 499 -10.46 6.86 -43.76
CA ALA A 499 -11.15 5.87 -44.57
C ALA A 499 -12.10 4.99 -43.73
N PHE A 500 -11.69 4.63 -42.50
CA PHE A 500 -12.55 3.91 -41.56
C PHE A 500 -13.76 4.75 -41.11
N ARG A 501 -13.53 6.02 -40.76
CA ARG A 501 -14.60 6.98 -40.43
C ARG A 501 -15.59 7.15 -41.58
N ASP A 502 -15.10 7.30 -42.81
CA ASP A 502 -15.95 7.49 -44.00
C ASP A 502 -16.77 6.24 -44.32
N ALA A 503 -16.21 5.04 -44.08
CA ALA A 503 -16.95 3.79 -44.19
C ALA A 503 -18.07 3.68 -43.14
N LEU A 504 -17.86 4.14 -41.91
CA LEU A 504 -18.91 4.20 -40.88
C LEU A 504 -20.00 5.19 -41.25
N THR A 505 -19.60 6.37 -41.73
CA THR A 505 -20.49 7.46 -42.12
C THR A 505 -21.40 7.08 -43.29
N ARG A 506 -20.89 6.32 -44.27
CA ARG A 506 -21.72 5.77 -45.35
C ARG A 506 -22.76 4.76 -44.87
N ARG A 507 -22.41 3.88 -43.92
CA ARG A 507 -23.35 2.88 -43.38
C ARG A 507 -24.46 3.49 -42.51
N LEU A 508 -24.27 4.71 -42.02
CA LEU A 508 -25.27 5.45 -41.25
C LEU A 508 -26.42 5.97 -42.12
N GLU A 509 -26.19 6.18 -43.42
CA GLU A 509 -27.24 6.66 -44.35
C GLU A 509 -28.45 5.70 -44.40
N ASP A 510 -28.21 4.41 -44.16
CA ASP A 510 -29.23 3.35 -44.13
C ASP A 510 -29.91 3.20 -42.76
N VAL A 511 -29.54 4.00 -41.75
CA VAL A 511 -30.06 3.89 -40.38
C VAL A 511 -31.16 4.94 -40.14
N PRO A 512 -32.39 4.53 -39.79
CA PRO A 512 -33.49 5.48 -39.61
C PRO A 512 -33.24 6.44 -38.42
N PRO A 513 -33.56 7.73 -38.58
CA PRO A 513 -33.40 8.73 -37.52
C PRO A 513 -34.35 8.46 -36.34
N ARG A 514 -33.95 8.94 -35.15
CA ARG A 514 -34.74 8.81 -33.91
C ARG A 514 -35.85 9.87 -33.88
N ALA A 515 -36.91 9.60 -33.11
CA ALA A 515 -38.03 10.52 -32.88
C ALA A 515 -37.89 11.42 -31.62
N ALA A 516 -36.68 11.58 -31.05
CA ALA A 516 -36.43 12.34 -29.82
C ALA A 516 -35.85 13.73 -30.14
N PRO A 517 -36.00 14.76 -29.28
CA PRO A 517 -35.52 16.10 -29.58
C PRO A 517 -33.99 16.22 -29.57
N ALA A 518 -33.47 17.00 -30.53
CA ALA A 518 -32.06 17.26 -30.77
C ALA A 518 -31.38 18.04 -29.64
N THR A 519 -30.48 17.39 -28.89
CA THR A 519 -29.42 18.09 -28.15
C THR A 519 -28.25 18.28 -29.11
N SER A 520 -27.93 19.53 -29.42
CA SER A 520 -26.76 19.93 -30.20
C SER A 520 -25.98 20.96 -29.39
N PHE A 521 -24.69 21.03 -29.63
CA PHE A 521 -23.77 21.86 -28.86
C PHE A 521 -23.36 23.09 -29.64
N GLU A 522 -23.06 24.17 -28.92
CA GLU A 522 -22.55 25.41 -29.50
C GLU A 522 -21.04 25.54 -29.31
N GLU A 523 -20.40 26.24 -30.23
CA GLU A 523 -18.98 26.56 -30.08
C GLU A 523 -18.76 27.47 -28.86
N GLY A 524 -17.82 27.08 -28.01
CA GLY A 524 -17.53 27.76 -26.76
C GLY A 524 -18.44 27.39 -25.59
N GLU A 525 -19.31 26.39 -25.75
CA GLU A 525 -20.12 25.84 -24.68
C GLU A 525 -19.27 25.10 -23.64
N LEU A 526 -19.62 25.29 -22.37
CA LEU A 526 -19.00 24.63 -21.22
C LEU A 526 -20.01 23.69 -20.55
N LEU A 527 -19.62 22.43 -20.42
CA LEU A 527 -20.40 21.38 -19.79
C LEU A 527 -19.76 21.02 -18.46
N LEU A 528 -20.53 21.16 -17.38
CA LEU A 528 -20.16 20.66 -16.05
C LEU A 528 -20.84 19.30 -15.85
N HIS A 529 -20.07 18.23 -15.78
CA HIS A 529 -20.63 16.88 -15.70
C HIS A 529 -20.99 16.53 -14.25
N GLY A 530 -22.15 15.91 -14.04
CA GLY A 530 -22.67 15.59 -12.71
C GLY A 530 -22.29 14.23 -12.17
N PHE A 531 -21.14 13.71 -12.60
CA PHE A 531 -20.69 12.38 -12.23
C PHE A 531 -19.22 12.39 -11.84
N ALA A 532 -18.92 11.93 -10.63
CA ALA A 532 -17.58 11.66 -10.15
C ALA A 532 -17.57 10.32 -9.41
N ARG A 533 -16.63 9.43 -9.73
CA ARG A 533 -16.53 8.12 -9.07
C ARG A 533 -15.08 7.69 -8.88
N PRO A 534 -14.78 6.85 -7.87
CA PRO A 534 -13.48 6.23 -7.74
C PRO A 534 -13.35 4.98 -8.62
N LEU A 535 -12.11 4.55 -8.84
CA LEU A 535 -11.79 3.21 -9.32
C LEU A 535 -11.21 2.41 -8.16
N GLY A 536 -12.09 1.82 -7.34
CA GLY A 536 -11.71 1.13 -6.12
C GLY A 536 -10.57 0.12 -6.32
N VAL A 537 -9.80 -0.14 -5.25
CA VAL A 537 -8.56 -0.93 -5.28
C VAL A 537 -8.73 -2.24 -6.07
N THR A 538 -9.77 -3.02 -5.79
CA THR A 538 -10.03 -4.30 -6.48
C THR A 538 -10.25 -4.12 -7.98
N ALA A 539 -11.01 -3.11 -8.42
CA ALA A 539 -11.26 -2.86 -9.84
C ALA A 539 -9.99 -2.40 -10.55
N ASN A 540 -9.18 -1.53 -9.91
CA ASN A 540 -7.88 -1.14 -10.43
C ASN A 540 -6.94 -2.34 -10.60
N LEU A 541 -6.86 -3.22 -9.59
CA LEU A 541 -6.03 -4.42 -9.63
C LEU A 541 -6.50 -5.39 -10.74
N ALA A 542 -7.82 -5.60 -10.85
CA ALA A 542 -8.41 -6.49 -11.85
C ALA A 542 -8.15 -5.99 -13.28
N LEU A 543 -8.43 -4.72 -13.57
CA LEU A 543 -8.17 -4.11 -14.88
C LEU A 543 -6.67 -4.10 -15.21
N SER A 544 -5.83 -3.73 -14.24
CA SER A 544 -4.38 -3.71 -14.44
C SER A 544 -3.84 -5.11 -14.77
N THR A 545 -4.35 -6.14 -14.11
CA THR A 545 -3.94 -7.53 -14.34
C THR A 545 -4.44 -8.05 -15.69
N GLN A 546 -5.75 -7.93 -15.98
CA GLN A 546 -6.35 -8.48 -17.20
C GLN A 546 -5.79 -7.85 -18.47
N LEU A 547 -5.40 -6.59 -18.41
CA LEU A 547 -4.93 -5.84 -19.57
C LEU A 547 -3.39 -5.74 -19.61
N LEU A 548 -2.70 -6.58 -18.82
CA LEU A 548 -1.24 -6.76 -18.79
C LEU A 548 -0.44 -5.49 -18.46
N VAL A 549 -0.95 -4.63 -17.57
CA VAL A 549 -0.16 -3.52 -17.06
C VAL A 549 1.08 -4.05 -16.35
N THR A 550 2.24 -3.53 -16.71
CA THR A 550 3.52 -4.10 -16.31
C THR A 550 4.22 -3.34 -15.18
N HIS A 551 3.94 -2.05 -14.99
CA HIS A 551 4.57 -1.29 -13.92
C HIS A 551 3.99 -1.64 -12.54
N PRO A 552 4.81 -2.06 -11.56
CA PRO A 552 4.30 -2.63 -10.31
C PRO A 552 3.59 -1.60 -9.41
N ILE A 553 3.77 -0.29 -9.61
CA ILE A 553 3.01 0.75 -8.88
C ILE A 553 1.48 0.65 -9.08
N HIS A 554 1.02 -0.05 -10.12
CA HIS A 554 -0.40 -0.21 -10.44
C HIS A 554 -1.00 -1.49 -9.84
N LEU A 555 -0.18 -2.44 -9.39
CA LEU A 555 -0.63 -3.81 -9.04
C LEU A 555 0.06 -4.49 -7.85
N ASP A 556 1.31 -4.11 -7.52
CA ASP A 556 2.07 -4.67 -6.39
C ASP A 556 1.69 -3.98 -5.08
N HIS A 557 0.50 -4.34 -4.57
CA HIS A 557 -0.06 -3.79 -3.34
C HIS A 557 0.86 -4.02 -2.14
N HIS A 558 1.52 -5.18 -2.04
CA HIS A 558 2.44 -5.49 -0.94
C HIS A 558 3.63 -4.51 -0.86
N ARG A 559 4.20 -4.13 -2.00
CA ARG A 559 5.36 -3.24 -2.04
C ARG A 559 4.99 -1.77 -1.92
N PHE A 560 3.89 -1.35 -2.52
CA PHE A 560 3.57 0.06 -2.65
C PHE A 560 2.51 0.55 -1.67
N ASP A 561 1.62 -0.31 -1.17
CA ASP A 561 0.54 0.06 -0.26
C ASP A 561 0.77 -0.47 1.16
N LEU A 562 1.24 0.41 2.03
CA LEU A 562 1.50 0.12 3.45
C LEU A 562 0.22 0.20 4.32
N GLY A 563 -0.93 -0.19 3.77
CA GLY A 563 -2.19 -0.32 4.53
C GLY A 563 -3.12 0.90 4.53
N HIS A 564 -2.97 1.84 3.58
CA HIS A 564 -3.80 3.06 3.54
C HIS A 564 -4.47 3.35 2.18
N GLY A 565 -4.37 2.46 1.18
CA GLY A 565 -5.06 2.62 -0.10
C GLY A 565 -4.51 3.75 -0.98
N ARG A 566 -3.36 4.34 -0.59
CA ARG A 566 -2.71 5.48 -1.26
C ARG A 566 -1.38 5.10 -1.94
N GLY A 567 -0.98 3.84 -1.80
CA GLY A 567 0.30 3.35 -2.28
C GLY A 567 0.32 2.93 -3.74
N VAL A 568 -0.74 2.21 -4.14
CA VAL A 568 -0.99 1.87 -5.54
C VAL A 568 -1.63 3.06 -6.24
N VAL A 569 -1.24 3.30 -7.49
CA VAL A 569 -1.71 4.42 -8.32
C VAL A 569 -2.52 3.88 -9.50
N VAL A 570 -3.63 4.54 -9.83
CA VAL A 570 -4.42 4.23 -11.03
C VAL A 570 -3.58 4.58 -12.28
N SER A 571 -3.49 3.65 -13.23
CA SER A 571 -2.68 3.88 -14.43
C SER A 571 -3.26 5.03 -15.26
N GLY A 572 -2.39 5.82 -15.90
CA GLY A 572 -2.83 7.01 -16.65
C GLY A 572 -3.87 6.71 -17.74
N GLY A 573 -3.78 5.55 -18.42
CA GLY A 573 -4.80 5.13 -19.38
C GLY A 573 -6.18 4.96 -18.75
N LEU A 574 -6.26 4.44 -17.52
CA LEU A 574 -7.51 4.31 -16.78
C LEU A 574 -8.00 5.68 -16.28
N VAL A 575 -7.11 6.59 -15.86
CA VAL A 575 -7.49 7.96 -15.47
C VAL A 575 -8.12 8.71 -16.65
N VAL A 576 -7.58 8.58 -17.85
CA VAL A 576 -8.20 9.11 -19.08
C VAL A 576 -9.57 8.48 -19.29
N SER A 577 -9.69 7.15 -19.20
CA SER A 577 -10.99 6.47 -19.32
C SER A 577 -12.02 6.93 -18.28
N MET A 578 -11.63 7.13 -17.02
CA MET A 578 -12.50 7.67 -15.98
C MET A 578 -12.99 9.08 -16.33
N THR A 579 -12.05 9.94 -16.75
CA THR A 579 -12.33 11.33 -17.13
C THR A 579 -13.35 11.40 -18.27
N LEU A 580 -13.16 10.57 -19.30
CA LEU A 580 -14.05 10.57 -20.46
C LEU A 580 -15.39 9.89 -20.19
N ALA A 581 -15.41 8.84 -19.35
CA ALA A 581 -16.64 8.20 -18.91
C ALA A 581 -17.54 9.14 -18.10
N ALA A 582 -16.94 10.00 -17.25
CA ALA A 582 -17.69 11.03 -16.52
C ALA A 582 -18.44 11.99 -17.46
N ALA A 583 -17.88 12.27 -18.65
CA ALA A 583 -18.52 13.11 -19.67
C ALA A 583 -19.46 12.35 -20.62
N ALA A 584 -19.44 11.01 -20.61
CA ALA A 584 -20.06 10.19 -21.65
C ALA A 584 -21.59 10.29 -21.70
N ARG A 585 -22.23 10.57 -20.55
CA ARG A 585 -23.70 10.75 -20.48
C ARG A 585 -24.15 12.02 -21.21
N ASP A 586 -23.39 13.10 -21.06
CA ASP A 586 -23.78 14.40 -21.57
C ASP A 586 -23.37 14.54 -23.05
N LEU A 587 -22.19 14.03 -23.42
CA LEU A 587 -21.68 14.03 -24.79
C LEU A 587 -22.18 12.88 -25.68
N HIS A 588 -22.98 11.95 -25.15
CA HIS A 588 -23.60 10.75 -25.75
C HIS A 588 -23.79 10.65 -27.28
N GLU A 589 -24.10 9.45 -27.79
CA GLU A 589 -24.34 9.18 -29.23
C GLU A 589 -23.09 9.45 -30.10
N VAL A 590 -21.90 9.28 -29.52
CA VAL A 590 -20.62 9.28 -30.23
C VAL A 590 -20.53 8.01 -31.06
N LEU A 591 -20.30 8.18 -32.36
CA LEU A 591 -20.19 7.10 -33.35
C LEU A 591 -18.74 6.74 -33.64
N TRP A 592 -17.89 7.76 -33.63
CA TRP A 592 -16.46 7.67 -33.88
C TRP A 592 -15.75 8.74 -33.06
N GLU A 593 -14.59 8.42 -32.54
CA GLU A 593 -13.74 9.36 -31.82
C GLU A 593 -12.27 9.18 -32.18
N GLU A 594 -11.52 10.27 -32.06
CA GLU A 594 -10.07 10.31 -32.14
C GLU A 594 -9.54 11.11 -30.94
N LEU A 595 -8.58 10.54 -30.21
CA LEU A 595 -7.92 11.23 -29.11
C LEU A 595 -6.69 11.96 -29.64
N LEU A 596 -6.83 13.27 -29.84
CA LEU A 596 -5.76 14.13 -30.33
C LEU A 596 -4.63 14.22 -29.30
N ALA A 597 -4.99 14.44 -28.04
CA ALA A 597 -4.05 14.49 -26.93
C ALA A 597 -4.73 14.13 -25.62
N ALA A 598 -4.02 13.40 -24.75
CA ALA A 598 -4.36 13.31 -23.33
C ALA A 598 -3.11 13.47 -22.48
N ASP A 599 -3.19 14.28 -21.43
CA ASP A 599 -2.12 14.52 -20.47
C ASP A 599 -2.55 14.06 -19.08
N ASN A 600 -1.78 13.13 -18.52
CA ASN A 600 -1.89 12.71 -17.13
C ASN A 600 -1.01 13.64 -16.31
N LEU A 601 -1.64 14.59 -15.64
CA LEU A 601 -0.94 15.62 -14.88
C LEU A 601 -0.52 15.08 -13.52
N ARG A 602 -1.38 14.30 -12.86
CA ARG A 602 -1.17 13.87 -11.47
C ARG A 602 -1.52 12.40 -11.26
N PRO A 603 -0.80 11.70 -10.36
CA PRO A 603 -1.22 10.41 -9.86
C PRO A 603 -2.62 10.49 -9.24
N VAL A 604 -3.44 9.47 -9.48
CA VAL A 604 -4.76 9.29 -8.86
C VAL A 604 -4.70 8.01 -8.04
N ALA A 605 -5.07 8.07 -6.75
CA ALA A 605 -5.20 6.87 -5.94
C ALA A 605 -6.55 6.16 -6.23
N PRO A 606 -6.63 4.82 -6.10
CA PRO A 606 -7.86 4.06 -6.35
C PRO A 606 -9.09 4.54 -5.55
N THR A 607 -8.88 5.17 -4.40
CA THR A 607 -9.97 5.68 -3.54
C THR A 607 -10.44 7.08 -3.88
N GLN A 608 -9.71 7.83 -4.72
CA GLN A 608 -10.09 9.19 -5.12
C GLN A 608 -11.11 9.15 -6.25
N THR A 609 -12.09 10.05 -6.20
CA THR A 609 -13.06 10.17 -7.29
C THR A 609 -12.46 10.95 -8.45
N VAL A 610 -12.90 10.66 -9.68
CA VAL A 610 -12.59 11.50 -10.85
C VAL A 610 -13.91 11.94 -11.46
N GLY A 611 -14.16 13.25 -11.45
CA GLY A 611 -15.21 13.93 -12.21
C GLY A 611 -14.64 14.62 -13.45
N ALA A 612 -15.49 15.32 -14.20
CA ALA A 612 -15.04 16.01 -15.42
C ALA A 612 -15.84 17.27 -15.76
N LEU A 613 -15.22 18.16 -16.53
CA LEU A 613 -15.87 19.27 -17.22
C LEU A 613 -15.33 19.35 -18.66
N SER A 614 -16.18 19.67 -19.62
CA SER A 614 -15.85 19.70 -21.05
C SER A 614 -16.12 21.03 -21.69
N TYR A 615 -15.20 21.49 -22.53
CA TYR A 615 -15.31 22.70 -23.34
C TYR A 615 -15.35 22.37 -24.82
N VAL A 616 -16.34 22.88 -25.54
CA VAL A 616 -16.51 22.66 -26.99
C VAL A 616 -15.71 23.71 -27.75
N PHE A 617 -14.59 23.30 -28.35
CA PHE A 617 -13.74 24.19 -29.15
C PHE A 617 -14.31 24.51 -30.52
N SER A 618 -14.96 23.54 -31.15
CA SER A 618 -15.54 23.74 -32.47
C SER A 618 -16.65 22.74 -32.71
N ARG A 619 -17.65 23.17 -33.48
CA ARG A 619 -18.74 22.34 -33.97
C ARG A 619 -18.86 22.51 -35.47
N ARG A 620 -18.84 21.41 -36.22
CA ARG A 620 -18.95 21.41 -37.69
C ARG A 620 -20.05 20.46 -38.14
N PRO A 621 -21.00 20.90 -38.98
CA PRO A 621 -21.94 19.98 -39.62
C PRO A 621 -21.19 19.06 -40.59
N VAL A 622 -21.70 17.84 -40.76
CA VAL A 622 -21.19 16.92 -41.79
C VAL A 622 -21.94 17.17 -43.09
N GLU A 623 -21.21 17.47 -44.16
CA GLU A 623 -21.79 17.77 -45.47
C GLU A 623 -22.64 16.58 -45.98
N GLY A 624 -23.85 16.86 -46.46
CA GLY A 624 -24.80 15.84 -46.92
C GLY A 624 -25.52 15.06 -45.80
N GLN A 625 -25.12 15.19 -44.53
CA GLN A 625 -25.69 14.42 -43.42
C GLN A 625 -26.09 15.34 -42.24
N ALA A 626 -27.26 15.99 -42.37
CA ALA A 626 -27.73 17.02 -41.44
C ALA A 626 -27.85 16.55 -39.97
N HIS A 627 -28.08 15.25 -39.76
CA HIS A 627 -28.21 14.58 -38.46
C HIS A 627 -26.86 14.25 -37.81
N LEU A 628 -25.72 14.58 -38.43
CA LEU A 628 -24.39 14.42 -37.87
C LEU A 628 -23.73 15.76 -37.56
N GLU A 629 -22.90 15.76 -36.52
CA GLU A 629 -21.93 16.81 -36.24
C GLU A 629 -20.58 16.24 -35.83
N GLU A 630 -19.55 16.99 -36.18
CA GLU A 630 -18.21 16.84 -35.63
C GLU A 630 -17.99 17.87 -34.53
N LEU A 631 -17.54 17.41 -33.37
CA LEU A 631 -17.15 18.25 -32.24
C LEU A 631 -15.65 18.08 -31.97
N VAL A 632 -14.98 19.18 -31.64
CA VAL A 632 -13.67 19.12 -30.97
C VAL A 632 -13.89 19.56 -29.53
N VAL A 633 -13.64 18.66 -28.59
CA VAL A 633 -13.96 18.86 -27.17
C VAL A 633 -12.72 18.65 -26.33
N ARG A 634 -12.47 19.57 -25.39
CA ARG A 634 -11.44 19.41 -24.36
C ARG A 634 -12.09 19.14 -23.02
N THR A 635 -11.80 17.97 -22.45
CA THR A 635 -12.31 17.51 -21.17
C THR A 635 -11.21 17.55 -20.12
N LEU A 636 -11.46 18.23 -19.01
CA LEU A 636 -10.60 18.25 -17.82
C LEU A 636 -11.15 17.22 -16.84
N GLY A 637 -10.31 16.28 -16.43
CA GLY A 637 -10.57 15.36 -15.32
C GLY A 637 -10.11 15.98 -14.01
N VAL A 638 -10.98 15.95 -13.01
CA VAL A 638 -10.76 16.57 -11.70
C VAL A 638 -10.98 15.57 -10.59
N THR A 639 -10.09 15.52 -9.60
CA THR A 639 -10.24 14.61 -8.46
C THR A 639 -11.06 15.19 -7.33
N ASP A 640 -11.85 14.33 -6.66
CA ASP A 640 -12.56 14.66 -5.43
C ASP A 640 -13.41 15.94 -5.57
N LEU A 641 -14.07 16.08 -6.72
CA LEU A 641 -14.92 17.21 -7.10
C LEU A 641 -16.02 16.72 -8.05
N THR A 642 -17.26 17.14 -7.82
CA THR A 642 -18.39 16.95 -8.75
C THR A 642 -18.70 18.30 -9.42
N PRO A 643 -18.22 18.54 -10.66
CA PRO A 643 -18.28 19.87 -11.28
C PRO A 643 -19.68 20.48 -11.39
N SER A 644 -20.71 19.69 -11.72
CA SER A 644 -22.06 20.25 -11.86
C SER A 644 -22.68 20.76 -10.57
N GLU A 645 -22.21 20.27 -9.41
CA GLU A 645 -22.72 20.68 -8.10
C GLU A 645 -21.86 21.78 -7.50
N GLU A 646 -20.53 21.62 -7.60
CA GLU A 646 -19.59 22.49 -6.90
C GLU A 646 -19.11 23.68 -7.73
N LEU A 647 -19.25 23.65 -9.05
CA LEU A 647 -18.82 24.72 -9.95
C LEU A 647 -19.99 25.40 -10.69
N ALA A 648 -21.24 25.05 -10.40
CA ALA A 648 -22.42 25.57 -11.11
C ALA A 648 -22.47 27.10 -11.17
N ASP A 649 -22.18 27.75 -10.05
CA ASP A 649 -22.17 29.22 -9.90
C ASP A 649 -20.78 29.85 -10.11
N THR A 650 -19.78 29.04 -10.51
CA THR A 650 -18.41 29.51 -10.71
C THR A 650 -18.17 29.91 -12.16
N VAL A 651 -17.78 31.17 -12.38
CA VAL A 651 -17.40 31.66 -13.70
C VAL A 651 -16.01 31.14 -14.07
N LEU A 652 -15.94 30.25 -15.07
CA LEU A 652 -14.69 29.66 -15.53
C LEU A 652 -14.15 30.40 -16.78
N PRO A 653 -12.94 30.98 -16.73
CA PRO A 653 -12.34 31.64 -17.88
C PRO A 653 -12.04 30.64 -19.01
N ARG A 654 -12.38 31.00 -20.26
CA ARG A 654 -12.09 30.17 -21.45
C ARG A 654 -10.61 29.79 -21.54
N ALA A 655 -9.71 30.69 -21.15
CA ALA A 655 -8.26 30.48 -21.16
C ALA A 655 -7.81 29.23 -20.38
N LEU A 656 -8.57 28.77 -19.37
CA LEU A 656 -8.30 27.52 -18.65
C LEU A 656 -8.21 26.30 -19.60
N PHE A 657 -9.06 26.28 -20.62
CA PHE A 657 -9.13 25.21 -21.60
C PHE A 657 -8.11 25.39 -22.73
N HIS A 658 -7.47 26.56 -22.85
CA HIS A 658 -6.44 26.82 -23.85
C HIS A 658 -5.02 26.67 -23.32
N ILE A 659 -4.83 26.30 -22.05
CA ILE A 659 -3.49 26.06 -21.49
C ILE A 659 -2.76 25.00 -22.34
N GLU A 660 -1.63 25.41 -22.90
CA GLU A 660 -0.71 24.54 -23.63
C GLU A 660 0.40 24.06 -22.69
N GLY A 661 0.49 22.74 -22.48
CA GLY A 661 1.55 22.14 -21.68
C GLY A 661 1.07 20.97 -20.80
N ASP A 662 2.03 20.11 -20.48
CA ASP A 662 1.87 18.88 -19.69
C ASP A 662 2.17 19.08 -18.19
N ARG A 663 2.34 20.34 -17.75
CA ARG A 663 2.81 20.66 -16.39
C ARG A 663 1.65 20.97 -15.45
N PRO A 664 1.50 20.21 -14.35
CA PRO A 664 0.45 20.46 -13.36
C PRO A 664 0.51 21.87 -12.74
N SER A 665 1.73 22.42 -12.62
CA SER A 665 1.96 23.75 -12.05
C SER A 665 1.34 24.89 -12.87
N ALA A 666 1.15 24.70 -14.18
CA ALA A 666 0.52 25.71 -15.02
C ALA A 666 -0.97 25.87 -14.68
N TYR A 667 -1.68 24.75 -14.50
CA TYR A 667 -3.07 24.74 -14.06
C TYR A 667 -3.22 25.33 -12.66
N ASP A 668 -2.35 24.97 -11.70
CA ASP A 668 -2.42 25.52 -10.34
C ASP A 668 -2.16 27.03 -10.31
N ALA A 669 -1.16 27.51 -11.06
CA ALA A 669 -0.85 28.93 -11.15
C ALA A 669 -2.05 29.70 -11.75
N PHE A 670 -2.63 29.16 -12.82
CA PHE A 670 -3.82 29.75 -13.45
C PHE A 670 -5.00 29.80 -12.47
N CYS A 671 -5.25 28.71 -11.73
CA CYS A 671 -6.32 28.65 -10.74
C CYS A 671 -6.13 29.69 -9.64
N ARG A 672 -4.91 29.84 -9.10
CA ARG A 672 -4.61 30.87 -8.09
C ARG A 672 -4.82 32.29 -8.61
N GLU A 673 -4.35 32.58 -9.82
CA GLU A 673 -4.47 33.90 -10.45
C GLU A 673 -5.93 34.30 -10.68
N HIS A 674 -6.80 33.33 -10.99
CA HIS A 674 -8.21 33.56 -11.30
C HIS A 674 -9.17 33.20 -10.14
N GLY A 675 -8.66 32.93 -8.94
CA GLY A 675 -9.48 32.62 -7.76
C GLY A 675 -10.22 31.28 -7.80
N LEU A 676 -9.80 30.33 -8.65
CA LEU A 676 -10.44 29.02 -8.85
C LEU A 676 -9.95 27.98 -7.83
N GLN A 677 -10.10 28.26 -6.54
CA GLN A 677 -9.58 27.44 -5.44
C GLN A 677 -10.09 25.99 -5.47
N ALA A 678 -11.32 25.77 -5.95
CA ALA A 678 -11.91 24.43 -6.08
C ALA A 678 -11.18 23.53 -7.09
N LEU A 679 -10.48 24.10 -8.07
CA LEU A 679 -9.75 23.36 -9.11
C LEU A 679 -8.24 23.24 -8.84
N GLU A 680 -7.69 24.11 -7.99
CA GLU A 680 -6.26 24.11 -7.67
C GLU A 680 -5.82 22.76 -7.09
N GLY A 681 -4.78 22.16 -7.69
CA GLY A 681 -4.28 20.85 -7.27
C GLY A 681 -5.17 19.66 -7.62
N ARG A 682 -6.37 19.88 -8.17
CA ARG A 682 -7.35 18.81 -8.48
C ARG A 682 -7.43 18.43 -9.95
N VAL A 683 -6.88 19.22 -10.87
CA VAL A 683 -6.82 18.83 -12.30
C VAL A 683 -5.80 17.70 -12.48
N VAL A 684 -6.28 16.51 -12.84
CA VAL A 684 -5.47 15.28 -12.93
C VAL A 684 -5.28 14.79 -14.36
N CYS A 685 -6.23 15.10 -15.25
CA CYS A 685 -6.20 14.68 -16.64
C CYS A 685 -6.73 15.79 -17.54
N VAL A 686 -6.15 15.93 -18.72
CA VAL A 686 -6.66 16.84 -19.76
C VAL A 686 -6.68 16.09 -21.08
N ALA A 687 -7.86 15.87 -21.65
CA ALA A 687 -8.04 15.11 -22.87
C ALA A 687 -8.74 15.96 -23.93
N THR A 688 -8.19 16.00 -25.14
CA THR A 688 -8.80 16.66 -26.30
C THR A 688 -9.17 15.59 -27.32
N ARG A 689 -10.45 15.57 -27.70
CA ARG A 689 -11.00 14.60 -28.64
C ARG A 689 -11.67 15.28 -29.82
N ARG A 690 -11.59 14.63 -30.97
CA ARG A 690 -12.49 14.86 -32.10
C ARG A 690 -13.57 13.78 -32.05
N LEU A 691 -14.83 14.19 -32.06
CA LEU A 691 -15.99 13.31 -31.95
C LEU A 691 -16.85 13.47 -33.20
N LEU A 692 -17.29 12.37 -33.79
CA LEU A 692 -18.39 12.33 -34.73
C LEU A 692 -19.60 11.74 -34.01
N ARG A 693 -20.71 12.48 -33.95
CA ARG A 693 -21.90 12.05 -33.21
C ARG A 693 -23.20 12.29 -33.98
N LEU A 694 -24.24 11.57 -33.57
CA LEU A 694 -25.60 11.88 -33.99
C LEU A 694 -26.12 13.09 -33.21
N LYS A 695 -26.69 14.05 -33.93
CA LYS A 695 -27.61 15.05 -33.38
C LYS A 695 -28.90 14.29 -33.05
N GLY A 696 -29.45 14.55 -31.85
CA GLY A 696 -30.68 13.89 -31.39
C GLY A 696 -31.84 14.06 -32.37
#